data_AF-A0A078B052-F1
#
_entry.id   AF-A0A078B052-F1
#
_cell.length_a   1.000
_cell.length_b   1.000
_cell.length_c   1.000
_cell.angle_alpha   90.00
_cell.angle_beta   90.00
_cell.angle_gamma   90.00
#
_symmetry.space_group_name_H-M   'P 1'
#
loop_
_entity.id
_entity.type
_entity.pdbx_description
1 polymer ?
#
loop_
_entity_poly.entity_id
_entity_poly.type
_entity_poly.pdbx_seq_one_letter_code
_entity_poly.pdbx_strand_id
1 'polypeptide(L)'
;MLPYLESLKEKETKLQDLKKRNLKGQTGQKLSDIFDLEKYHSKGIRGKGIKIAIFDSGLSEVFSKDFDYSDGDFLKVKKIINFSHDRSSKDSLGHGTFISGVVGSLNKECPGIAPDSEIYVLKLFTSDRVSYTSWFLDAFNYVLQNGIDIVNLSNGSSDFLDIPFIEKINELTANGVVIISAIGNEGPFQGTLNNPGDLVNVIGIGSLDYSQTNVASFSSRGMTTWSILDGIGNMKPDLITAGSMIMGLGIQKENECTLNSGTSVSASVITASIALTLSAFEDQIERKRIQNTAFIKQAMIRSTKKLKNLSITEQGAGVFDLDAFFNYIINNNQRKKAMLHPSKIDLRKNQTYYLPFSRTSIYSTMMPISFNLTLINQESLHSTILSTHYDYSGEDNLDLDMIRKCLKLSFEYPQMIWPYFGNIRLILKTEEQEECQSFSASNIELKLSLILRNLGQTTSSRDIKFRQKELQNFEQVIFKLIFDYIPTPPREKRLLIDQFHSLKYPENGYILRDSLLNSDYPYEWYGDHIFTNYVQMHQKLIESGFFIEILSESFSCFNSKYYKVLLIIDPEDYFSKKEIKKIRHDIEQNSLSVIVMGDWYNQELMKKNKFFNNNTFEVWTPFMAGSNIPSLNALLEPYHIAFGEKVYSGEIYLDKRQIMIDSGTEIIQFPKDGYLLSAKLSEESNQILANGLIFEEAFYQTKVDLNIDNSEKLAPTIGIIDKLNNMNNSGRIIVMTDSSCIDSASPSLTKCFWLIDKFVKIAVGEIDKDISLMSSKYKLPSDYASNERPTYQTYEDLDFNKLSSLNKLAHLNSQNQECKNKMSHQIQNSELYQPFTHSQSEEVVYEWTASPDSPDISNQMFFFRWIRLGVSGSINLLDGIFSNRQVFPVIITGILMVVVFYLIIKKLFCKKQQVQKSGRMFWILRRDANNFDQAGIDSETSSSMSMCSEDEFINNQERYDL
;
A
#
# COMPACT_ATOMS: atom_id res chain seq x y z
N MET A 1 31.11 -32.09 -8.52
CA MET A 1 29.64 -32.12 -8.35
C MET A 1 29.23 -32.91 -7.09
N LEU A 2 29.41 -34.23 -7.00
CA LEU A 2 29.08 -34.99 -5.77
C LEU A 2 29.67 -34.41 -4.46
N PRO A 3 30.98 -34.12 -4.35
CA PRO A 3 31.56 -33.59 -3.10
C PRO A 3 31.02 -32.21 -2.69
N TYR A 4 30.50 -31.44 -3.66
CA TYR A 4 29.90 -30.13 -3.42
C TYR A 4 28.50 -30.28 -2.80
N LEU A 5 27.69 -31.22 -3.33
CA LEU A 5 26.39 -31.60 -2.78
C LEU A 5 26.49 -32.20 -1.37
N GLU A 6 27.54 -32.98 -1.11
CA GLU A 6 27.85 -33.46 0.24
C GLU A 6 28.23 -32.30 1.17
N SER A 7 29.05 -31.34 0.73
CA SER A 7 29.40 -30.15 1.53
C SER A 7 28.20 -29.24 1.83
N LEU A 8 27.24 -29.13 0.90
CA LEU A 8 26.00 -28.38 1.08
C LEU A 8 25.10 -29.08 2.11
N LYS A 9 24.90 -30.39 1.99
CA LYS A 9 24.18 -31.18 3.01
C LYS A 9 24.85 -31.10 4.38
N GLU A 10 26.18 -31.12 4.45
CA GLU A 10 26.91 -30.95 5.71
C GLU A 10 26.72 -29.55 6.31
N LYS A 11 26.70 -28.49 5.49
CA LYS A 11 26.47 -27.11 5.92
C LYS A 11 25.03 -26.87 6.36
N GLU A 12 24.04 -27.37 5.62
CA GLU A 12 22.63 -27.36 6.04
C GLU A 12 22.43 -28.15 7.34
N THR A 13 23.02 -29.33 7.45
CA THR A 13 22.95 -30.15 8.67
C THR A 13 23.61 -29.41 9.83
N LYS A 14 24.78 -28.76 9.64
CA LYS A 14 25.44 -27.92 10.66
C LYS A 14 24.61 -26.68 11.02
N LEU A 15 23.89 -26.05 10.08
CA LEU A 15 23.02 -24.90 10.34
C LEU A 15 21.74 -25.31 11.09
N GLN A 16 21.14 -26.45 10.72
CA GLN A 16 20.05 -27.08 11.48
C GLN A 16 20.52 -27.53 12.86
N ASP A 17 21.75 -28.04 12.99
CA ASP A 17 22.35 -28.40 14.28
C ASP A 17 22.65 -27.17 15.14
N LEU A 18 23.07 -26.04 14.56
CA LEU A 18 23.25 -24.78 15.28
C LEU A 18 21.91 -24.22 15.76
N LYS A 19 20.86 -24.25 14.92
CA LYS A 19 19.48 -23.97 15.34
C LYS A 19 19.05 -24.91 16.48
N LYS A 20 19.23 -26.23 16.34
CA LYS A 20 18.94 -27.23 17.39
C LYS A 20 19.75 -27.03 18.67
N ARG A 21 21.01 -26.58 18.59
CA ARG A 21 21.88 -26.32 19.75
C ARG A 21 21.44 -25.09 20.53
N ASN A 22 20.95 -24.04 19.86
CA ASN A 22 20.31 -22.89 20.53
C ASN A 22 18.89 -23.19 21.03
N LEU A 23 18.20 -24.19 20.45
CA LEU A 23 16.89 -24.69 20.91
C LEU A 23 16.97 -25.70 22.08
N LYS A 24 18.17 -26.08 22.56
CA LYS A 24 18.34 -26.96 23.73
C LYS A 24 17.98 -26.24 25.04
N GLY A 25 16.69 -26.03 25.25
CA GLY A 25 16.12 -25.40 26.45
C GLY A 25 14.76 -24.74 26.24
N GLN A 26 14.28 -24.59 25.01
CA GLN A 26 12.98 -23.98 24.70
C GLN A 26 11.96 -25.04 24.31
N THR A 27 10.87 -25.13 25.09
CA THR A 27 9.71 -25.97 24.80
C THR A 27 8.82 -25.27 23.77
N GLY A 28 8.40 -25.98 22.73
CA GLY A 28 7.47 -25.44 21.73
C GLY A 28 6.12 -25.03 22.33
N GLN A 29 5.50 -24.01 21.76
CA GLN A 29 4.27 -23.43 22.29
C GLN A 29 3.02 -24.08 21.67
N LYS A 30 2.07 -24.50 22.50
CA LYS A 30 0.78 -25.05 22.05
C LYS A 30 -0.28 -23.95 22.01
N LEU A 31 -1.07 -23.91 20.94
CA LEU A 31 -2.13 -22.92 20.76
C LEU A 31 -3.31 -23.12 21.72
N SER A 32 -3.53 -24.37 22.18
CA SER A 32 -4.44 -24.70 23.28
C SER A 32 -4.20 -23.87 24.53
N ASP A 33 -2.93 -23.66 24.85
CA ASP A 33 -2.48 -23.09 26.12
C ASP A 33 -2.42 -21.56 26.02
N ILE A 34 -2.06 -21.03 24.84
CA ILE A 34 -2.06 -19.58 24.56
C ILE A 34 -3.48 -19.00 24.56
N PHE A 35 -4.47 -19.74 24.03
CA PHE A 35 -5.82 -19.24 23.77
C PHE A 35 -6.93 -19.89 24.62
N ASP A 36 -6.58 -20.72 25.61
CA ASP A 36 -7.53 -21.45 26.48
C ASP A 36 -8.64 -22.17 25.69
N LEU A 37 -8.25 -22.95 24.67
CA LEU A 37 -9.20 -23.48 23.68
C LEU A 37 -10.25 -24.45 24.28
N GLU A 38 -9.94 -25.12 25.39
CA GLU A 38 -10.85 -26.02 26.10
C GLU A 38 -12.16 -25.33 26.51
N LYS A 39 -12.10 -24.04 26.84
CA LYS A 39 -13.26 -23.18 27.15
C LYS A 39 -14.30 -23.10 26.03
N TYR A 40 -13.85 -23.27 24.78
CA TYR A 40 -14.66 -23.26 23.56
C TYR A 40 -15.01 -24.69 23.13
N HIS A 41 -14.01 -25.56 23.08
CA HIS A 41 -14.15 -26.92 22.57
C HIS A 41 -15.08 -27.77 23.45
N SER A 42 -15.06 -27.59 24.77
CA SER A 42 -16.00 -28.21 25.72
C SER A 42 -17.47 -27.83 25.50
N LYS A 43 -17.74 -26.72 24.80
CA LYS A 43 -19.09 -26.27 24.41
C LYS A 43 -19.49 -26.70 22.99
N GLY A 44 -18.66 -27.50 22.32
CA GLY A 44 -18.85 -27.89 20.92
C GLY A 44 -18.51 -26.78 19.90
N ILE A 45 -18.01 -25.63 20.35
CA ILE A 45 -17.57 -24.54 19.48
C ILE A 45 -16.16 -24.89 19.01
N ARG A 46 -16.05 -25.40 17.78
CA ARG A 46 -14.83 -26.04 17.23
C ARG A 46 -14.59 -25.76 15.75
N GLY A 47 -15.31 -24.84 15.11
CA GLY A 47 -15.20 -24.51 13.68
C GLY A 47 -16.25 -25.15 12.77
N LYS A 48 -17.22 -25.89 13.32
CA LYS A 48 -18.18 -26.72 12.56
C LYS A 48 -18.96 -25.92 11.49
N GLY A 49 -18.88 -26.41 10.25
CA GLY A 49 -19.59 -25.87 9.09
C GLY A 49 -19.08 -24.51 8.61
N ILE A 50 -17.83 -24.17 8.92
CA ILE A 50 -17.09 -23.06 8.30
C ILE A 50 -16.13 -23.66 7.28
N LYS A 51 -16.16 -23.16 6.04
CA LYS A 51 -15.24 -23.59 4.99
C LYS A 51 -14.04 -22.66 4.89
N ILE A 52 -12.85 -23.24 4.96
CA ILE A 52 -11.57 -22.51 4.94
C ILE A 52 -10.77 -22.99 3.74
N ALA A 53 -10.35 -22.07 2.86
CA ALA A 53 -9.38 -22.37 1.82
C ALA A 53 -7.97 -21.91 2.24
N ILE A 54 -7.02 -22.84 2.17
CA ILE A 54 -5.61 -22.63 2.49
C ILE A 54 -4.84 -22.61 1.16
N PHE A 55 -4.29 -21.44 0.83
CA PHE A 55 -3.56 -21.17 -0.41
C PHE A 55 -2.07 -21.34 -0.12
N ASP A 56 -1.48 -22.48 -0.47
CA ASP A 56 -0.15 -22.85 0.06
C ASP A 56 0.58 -23.93 -0.79
N SER A 57 1.58 -24.61 -0.23
CA SER A 57 2.41 -25.64 -0.91
C SER A 57 1.74 -27.00 -1.09
N GLY A 58 0.55 -27.22 -0.51
CA GLY A 58 -0.23 -28.45 -0.60
C GLY A 58 -0.51 -29.08 0.78
N LEU A 59 -0.78 -30.40 0.79
CA LEU A 59 -0.85 -31.21 2.01
C LEU A 59 0.03 -32.46 1.88
N SER A 60 0.68 -32.90 2.97
CA SER A 60 1.49 -34.13 2.98
C SER A 60 0.65 -35.36 2.62
N GLU A 61 1.27 -36.32 1.94
CA GLU A 61 0.65 -37.59 1.55
C GLU A 61 0.08 -38.36 2.74
N VAL A 62 0.77 -38.27 3.88
CA VAL A 62 0.40 -38.81 5.19
C VAL A 62 -1.01 -38.38 5.64
N PHE A 63 -1.51 -37.25 5.12
CA PHE A 63 -2.87 -36.75 5.39
C PHE A 63 -3.74 -36.68 4.13
N SER A 64 -3.30 -37.23 2.99
CA SER A 64 -3.97 -37.04 1.69
C SER A 64 -4.68 -38.26 1.11
N LYS A 65 -4.34 -39.51 1.51
CA LYS A 65 -5.06 -40.77 1.16
C LYS A 65 -4.46 -42.03 1.80
N ASP A 66 -5.29 -42.85 2.46
CA ASP A 66 -5.93 -44.00 1.78
C ASP A 66 -7.04 -44.70 2.60
N PHE A 67 -8.25 -44.70 2.02
CA PHE A 67 -9.29 -45.75 1.97
C PHE A 67 -9.79 -46.60 3.16
N ASP A 68 -9.25 -46.57 4.38
CA ASP A 68 -9.86 -47.29 5.53
C ASP A 68 -9.89 -46.52 6.85
N TYR A 69 -9.64 -45.21 6.79
CA TYR A 69 -9.79 -44.28 7.92
C TYR A 69 -11.07 -43.46 7.77
N SER A 70 -11.81 -43.35 8.88
CA SER A 70 -13.02 -42.53 8.95
C SER A 70 -12.72 -41.03 8.78
N ASP A 71 -13.76 -40.26 8.45
CA ASP A 71 -13.73 -38.82 8.23
C ASP A 71 -13.07 -38.05 9.41
N GLY A 72 -11.77 -37.76 9.29
CA GLY A 72 -11.01 -36.87 10.18
C GLY A 72 -10.43 -37.47 11.46
N ASP A 73 -9.42 -38.35 11.34
CA ASP A 73 -8.58 -38.74 12.49
C ASP A 73 -7.50 -37.67 12.84
N PHE A 74 -7.03 -36.89 11.85
CA PHE A 74 -6.00 -35.86 12.02
C PHE A 74 -6.39 -34.47 11.50
N LEU A 75 -7.06 -34.39 10.35
CA LEU A 75 -7.56 -33.15 9.73
C LEU A 75 -8.88 -33.41 8.98
N LYS A 76 -9.78 -32.44 8.94
CA LYS A 76 -11.05 -32.50 8.18
C LYS A 76 -10.93 -31.86 6.80
N VAL A 77 -10.15 -32.50 5.94
CA VAL A 77 -9.88 -32.02 4.58
C VAL A 77 -11.01 -32.45 3.63
N LYS A 78 -11.74 -31.49 3.07
CA LYS A 78 -12.79 -31.74 2.07
C LYS A 78 -12.25 -31.90 0.67
N LYS A 79 -11.16 -31.20 0.31
CA LYS A 79 -10.54 -31.32 -1.00
C LYS A 79 -9.11 -30.79 -1.01
N ILE A 80 -8.28 -31.42 -1.83
CA ILE A 80 -6.94 -30.94 -2.21
C ILE A 80 -6.97 -30.70 -3.71
N ILE A 81 -6.56 -29.52 -4.16
CA ILE A 81 -6.54 -29.13 -5.57
C ILE A 81 -5.16 -28.58 -5.89
N ASN A 82 -4.59 -29.03 -7.00
CA ASN A 82 -3.34 -28.49 -7.52
C ASN A 82 -3.63 -27.50 -8.64
N PHE A 83 -3.39 -26.21 -8.37
CA PHE A 83 -3.40 -25.15 -9.39
C PHE A 83 -1.99 -24.92 -9.95
N SER A 84 -0.95 -25.17 -9.15
CA SER A 84 0.41 -25.22 -9.67
C SER A 84 0.55 -26.32 -10.73
N HIS A 85 1.33 -26.07 -11.78
CA HIS A 85 1.62 -27.07 -12.82
C HIS A 85 2.64 -28.14 -12.37
N ASP A 86 2.87 -28.26 -11.05
CA ASP A 86 3.62 -29.35 -10.43
C ASP A 86 2.97 -30.71 -10.74
N ARG A 87 3.78 -31.76 -10.90
CA ARG A 87 3.30 -33.13 -11.18
C ARG A 87 2.59 -33.77 -9.99
N SER A 88 2.75 -33.20 -8.79
CA SER A 88 2.23 -33.75 -7.54
C SER A 88 1.37 -32.73 -6.80
N SER A 89 0.23 -33.16 -6.26
CA SER A 89 -0.56 -32.35 -5.32
C SER A 89 -0.02 -32.37 -3.88
N LYS A 90 1.04 -33.14 -3.62
CA LYS A 90 1.62 -33.33 -2.29
C LYS A 90 2.41 -32.09 -1.86
N ASP A 91 2.43 -31.88 -0.55
CA ASP A 91 3.32 -30.91 0.09
C ASP A 91 4.73 -31.47 0.24
N SER A 92 5.64 -31.03 -0.63
CA SER A 92 7.09 -31.32 -0.53
C SER A 92 7.84 -30.30 0.34
N LEU A 93 7.23 -29.16 0.67
CA LEU A 93 7.84 -28.08 1.43
C LEU A 93 7.48 -28.13 2.92
N GLY A 94 6.32 -28.69 3.25
CA GLY A 94 5.77 -28.84 4.60
C GLY A 94 5.04 -27.62 5.17
N HIS A 95 5.04 -26.51 4.43
CA HIS A 95 4.44 -25.26 4.89
C HIS A 95 2.90 -25.36 4.94
N GLY A 96 2.26 -25.75 3.83
CA GLY A 96 0.80 -25.91 3.76
C GLY A 96 0.25 -26.96 4.72
N THR A 97 1.02 -28.02 5.00
CA THR A 97 0.69 -29.02 6.02
C THR A 97 0.72 -28.44 7.43
N PHE A 98 1.77 -27.67 7.76
CA PHE A 98 1.88 -26.99 9.05
C PHE A 98 0.73 -25.99 9.26
N ILE A 99 0.44 -25.16 8.25
CA ILE A 99 -0.65 -24.17 8.26
C ILE A 99 -2.02 -24.84 8.41
N SER A 100 -2.27 -25.94 7.69
CA SER A 100 -3.49 -26.75 7.86
C SER A 100 -3.61 -27.33 9.27
N GLY A 101 -2.48 -27.74 9.86
CA GLY A 101 -2.40 -28.20 11.24
C GLY A 101 -2.80 -27.14 12.27
N VAL A 102 -2.27 -25.92 12.16
CA VAL A 102 -2.63 -24.78 13.04
C VAL A 102 -4.14 -24.51 12.99
N VAL A 103 -4.74 -24.61 11.79
CA VAL A 103 -6.17 -24.40 11.62
C VAL A 103 -7.00 -25.52 12.26
N GLY A 104 -6.74 -26.79 11.93
CA GLY A 104 -7.69 -27.86 12.21
C GLY A 104 -7.14 -29.20 12.73
N SER A 105 -5.89 -29.27 13.20
CA SER A 105 -5.30 -30.51 13.72
C SER A 105 -6.10 -31.10 14.88
N LEU A 106 -6.32 -32.41 14.82
CA LEU A 106 -6.89 -33.23 15.90
C LEU A 106 -5.81 -33.94 16.76
N ASN A 107 -4.52 -33.78 16.42
CA ASN A 107 -3.42 -34.33 17.20
C ASN A 107 -3.33 -33.64 18.58
N LYS A 108 -3.31 -34.43 19.66
CA LYS A 108 -3.28 -33.94 21.05
C LYS A 108 -1.98 -33.21 21.42
N GLU A 109 -0.88 -33.48 20.73
CA GLU A 109 0.38 -32.78 20.98
C GLU A 109 0.43 -31.41 20.31
N CYS A 110 -0.16 -31.27 19.12
CA CYS A 110 -0.30 -30.01 18.40
C CYS A 110 -1.75 -29.81 17.91
N PRO A 111 -2.69 -29.48 18.82
CA PRO A 111 -4.09 -29.29 18.47
C PRO A 111 -4.31 -27.98 17.71
N GLY A 112 -5.15 -28.03 16.68
CA GLY A 112 -5.59 -26.86 15.93
C GLY A 112 -6.68 -26.07 16.65
N ILE A 113 -6.85 -24.81 16.27
CA ILE A 113 -7.82 -23.91 16.91
C ILE A 113 -9.27 -24.27 16.55
N ALA A 114 -9.53 -24.65 15.29
CA ALA A 114 -10.86 -24.93 14.73
C ALA A 114 -10.93 -26.34 14.06
N PRO A 115 -10.78 -27.43 14.84
CA PRO A 115 -10.63 -28.80 14.32
C PRO A 115 -11.88 -29.41 13.65
N ASP A 116 -13.07 -28.81 13.82
CA ASP A 116 -14.29 -29.24 13.14
C ASP A 116 -14.61 -28.42 11.87
N SER A 117 -13.70 -27.53 11.43
CA SER A 117 -13.83 -26.78 10.18
C SER A 117 -13.63 -27.63 8.92
N GLU A 118 -14.14 -27.15 7.78
CA GLU A 118 -14.02 -27.82 6.48
C GLU A 118 -12.85 -27.23 5.69
N ILE A 119 -11.72 -27.94 5.64
CA ILE A 119 -10.48 -27.44 5.03
C ILE A 119 -10.39 -27.81 3.55
N TYR A 120 -10.12 -26.82 2.71
CA TYR A 120 -9.83 -26.94 1.29
C TYR A 120 -8.38 -26.50 1.06
N VAL A 121 -7.52 -27.42 0.63
CA VAL A 121 -6.10 -27.12 0.39
C VAL A 121 -5.88 -26.85 -1.09
N LEU A 122 -5.51 -25.62 -1.44
CA LEU A 122 -5.27 -25.18 -2.80
C LEU A 122 -3.75 -25.00 -2.99
N LYS A 123 -3.10 -25.97 -3.65
CA LYS A 123 -1.66 -25.95 -3.92
C LYS A 123 -1.36 -24.96 -5.05
N LEU A 124 -0.59 -23.93 -4.70
CA LEU A 124 -0.17 -22.83 -5.58
C LEU A 124 1.34 -22.76 -5.76
N PHE A 125 2.12 -23.44 -4.92
CA PHE A 125 3.58 -23.44 -5.02
C PHE A 125 4.10 -24.80 -5.50
N THR A 126 5.01 -24.77 -6.47
CA THR A 126 5.77 -25.95 -6.91
C THR A 126 6.76 -26.39 -5.82
N SER A 127 7.38 -27.57 -5.98
CA SER A 127 8.55 -27.98 -5.18
C SER A 127 9.67 -26.93 -5.13
N ASP A 128 9.78 -26.13 -6.20
CA ASP A 128 10.84 -25.16 -6.42
C ASP A 128 10.42 -23.75 -5.96
N ARG A 129 9.30 -23.67 -5.20
CA ARG A 129 8.70 -22.44 -4.63
C ARG A 129 8.20 -21.42 -5.65
N VAL A 130 8.05 -21.81 -6.91
CA VAL A 130 7.48 -20.95 -7.96
C VAL A 130 5.96 -20.88 -7.81
N SER A 131 5.41 -19.68 -8.00
CA SER A 131 3.96 -19.41 -8.08
C SER A 131 3.71 -18.23 -9.04
N TYR A 132 2.51 -18.14 -9.61
CA TYR A 132 2.10 -17.12 -10.59
C TYR A 132 0.75 -16.52 -10.22
N THR A 133 0.53 -15.22 -10.49
CA THR A 133 -0.76 -14.53 -10.28
C THR A 133 -1.92 -15.29 -10.91
N SER A 134 -1.75 -15.82 -12.12
CA SER A 134 -2.78 -16.59 -12.86
C SER A 134 -3.34 -17.77 -12.06
N TRP A 135 -2.49 -18.50 -11.34
CA TRP A 135 -2.90 -19.62 -10.49
C TRP A 135 -3.72 -19.15 -9.28
N PHE A 136 -3.40 -17.99 -8.70
CA PHE A 136 -4.23 -17.36 -7.67
C PHE A 136 -5.59 -16.95 -8.21
N LEU A 137 -5.66 -16.34 -9.40
CA LEU A 137 -6.93 -15.95 -10.03
C LEU A 137 -7.86 -17.15 -10.25
N ASP A 138 -7.33 -18.28 -10.71
CA ASP A 138 -8.10 -19.53 -10.86
C ASP A 138 -8.54 -20.13 -9.51
N ALA A 139 -7.67 -20.11 -8.50
CA ALA A 139 -8.00 -20.54 -7.14
C ALA A 139 -9.06 -19.63 -6.48
N PHE A 140 -9.03 -18.34 -6.74
CA PHE A 140 -10.04 -17.37 -6.31
C PHE A 140 -11.39 -17.59 -7.01
N ASN A 141 -11.39 -17.92 -8.31
CA ASN A 141 -12.61 -18.36 -9.01
C ASN A 141 -13.18 -19.65 -8.37
N TYR A 142 -12.34 -20.59 -7.96
CA TYR A 142 -12.77 -21.79 -7.24
C TYR A 142 -13.39 -21.48 -5.85
N VAL A 143 -12.79 -20.56 -5.09
CA VAL A 143 -13.30 -20.05 -3.80
C VAL A 143 -14.74 -19.55 -3.94
N LEU A 144 -14.99 -18.69 -4.93
CA LEU A 144 -16.31 -18.14 -5.23
C LEU A 144 -17.32 -19.24 -5.62
N GLN A 145 -16.94 -20.12 -6.54
CA GLN A 145 -17.81 -21.21 -7.03
C GLN A 145 -18.24 -22.20 -5.94
N ASN A 146 -17.40 -22.42 -4.92
CA ASN A 146 -17.66 -23.40 -3.86
C ASN A 146 -18.26 -22.77 -2.59
N GLY A 147 -18.41 -21.44 -2.58
CA GLY A 147 -18.89 -20.68 -1.42
C GLY A 147 -18.04 -20.96 -0.19
N ILE A 148 -16.73 -20.74 -0.33
CA ILE A 148 -15.76 -20.76 0.78
C ILE A 148 -15.96 -19.52 1.64
N ASP A 149 -15.86 -19.67 2.96
CA ASP A 149 -16.15 -18.57 3.90
C ASP A 149 -14.91 -17.73 4.22
N ILE A 150 -13.75 -18.40 4.33
CA ILE A 150 -12.49 -17.80 4.77
C ILE A 150 -11.34 -18.25 3.84
N VAL A 151 -10.50 -17.30 3.41
CA VAL A 151 -9.28 -17.56 2.64
C VAL A 151 -8.06 -17.17 3.48
N ASN A 152 -7.11 -18.10 3.58
CA ASN A 152 -5.86 -17.93 4.29
C ASN A 152 -4.68 -17.88 3.31
N LEU A 153 -4.06 -16.72 3.20
CA LEU A 153 -2.86 -16.45 2.40
C LEU A 153 -1.65 -16.39 3.35
N SER A 154 -1.07 -17.54 3.70
CA SER A 154 0.14 -17.60 4.55
C SER A 154 1.44 -17.33 3.76
N ASN A 155 1.33 -16.53 2.70
CA ASN A 155 2.37 -16.18 1.73
C ASN A 155 2.20 -14.71 1.31
N GLY A 156 3.20 -14.18 0.61
CA GLY A 156 3.19 -12.84 0.03
C GLY A 156 4.51 -12.54 -0.67
N SER A 157 4.59 -11.40 -1.34
CA SER A 157 5.79 -10.87 -1.99
C SER A 157 5.77 -9.33 -1.91
N SER A 158 6.82 -8.66 -2.38
CA SER A 158 6.81 -7.22 -2.63
C SER A 158 5.56 -6.85 -3.44
N ASP A 159 4.90 -5.73 -3.11
CA ASP A 159 3.71 -5.29 -3.80
C ASP A 159 4.02 -4.73 -5.21
N PHE A 160 3.45 -5.32 -6.25
CA PHE A 160 3.61 -4.86 -7.63
C PHE A 160 2.36 -4.12 -8.16
N LEU A 161 1.36 -3.84 -7.31
CA LEU A 161 0.06 -3.29 -7.70
C LEU A 161 -0.58 -4.04 -8.87
N ASP A 162 -0.54 -5.38 -8.86
CA ASP A 162 -1.15 -6.26 -9.86
C ASP A 162 -2.68 -6.04 -9.87
N ILE A 163 -3.15 -5.17 -10.78
CA ILE A 163 -4.55 -4.71 -10.82
C ILE A 163 -5.53 -5.90 -10.93
N PRO A 164 -5.35 -6.87 -11.85
CA PRO A 164 -6.16 -8.09 -11.88
C PRO A 164 -6.24 -8.84 -10.55
N PHE A 165 -5.14 -8.92 -9.79
CA PHE A 165 -5.13 -9.54 -8.47
C PHE A 165 -5.94 -8.71 -7.45
N ILE A 166 -5.71 -7.40 -7.38
CA ILE A 166 -6.42 -6.49 -6.49
C ILE A 166 -7.94 -6.48 -6.78
N GLU A 167 -8.34 -6.45 -8.05
CA GLU A 167 -9.74 -6.55 -8.46
C GLU A 167 -10.37 -7.88 -8.04
N LYS A 168 -9.64 -9.00 -8.13
CA LYS A 168 -10.13 -10.31 -7.69
C LYS A 168 -10.27 -10.38 -6.16
N ILE A 169 -9.33 -9.79 -5.40
CA ILE A 169 -9.43 -9.64 -3.93
C ILE A 169 -10.66 -8.78 -3.54
N ASN A 170 -10.96 -7.73 -4.31
CA ASN A 170 -12.17 -6.94 -4.15
C ASN A 170 -13.43 -7.77 -4.44
N GLU A 171 -13.47 -8.56 -5.52
CA GLU A 171 -14.59 -9.44 -5.85
C GLU A 171 -14.86 -10.47 -4.73
N LEU A 172 -13.81 -11.08 -4.17
CA LEU A 172 -13.94 -12.02 -3.05
C LEU A 172 -14.54 -11.33 -1.81
N THR A 173 -13.99 -10.16 -1.45
CA THR A 173 -14.49 -9.36 -0.34
C THR A 173 -15.97 -8.99 -0.52
N ALA A 174 -16.37 -8.60 -1.74
CA ALA A 174 -17.74 -8.24 -2.08
C ALA A 174 -18.74 -9.40 -1.97
N ASN A 175 -18.25 -10.65 -2.12
CA ASN A 175 -19.04 -11.87 -1.95
C ASN A 175 -19.05 -12.41 -0.51
N GLY A 176 -18.50 -11.68 0.46
CA GLY A 176 -18.49 -12.09 1.87
C GLY A 176 -17.40 -13.12 2.23
N VAL A 177 -16.37 -13.25 1.39
CA VAL A 177 -15.18 -14.05 1.72
C VAL A 177 -14.27 -13.21 2.62
N VAL A 178 -13.93 -13.73 3.79
CA VAL A 178 -12.96 -13.07 4.70
C VAL A 178 -11.55 -13.51 4.31
N ILE A 179 -10.69 -12.55 3.98
CA ILE A 179 -9.33 -12.81 3.51
C ILE A 179 -8.34 -12.40 4.60
N ILE A 180 -7.50 -13.34 5.02
CA ILE A 180 -6.44 -13.15 6.02
C ILE A 180 -5.11 -13.43 5.33
N SER A 181 -4.14 -12.55 5.51
CA SER A 181 -2.81 -12.70 4.92
C SER A 181 -1.72 -12.51 5.98
N ALA A 182 -0.61 -13.23 5.79
CA ALA A 182 0.66 -12.89 6.41
C ALA A 182 1.08 -11.48 5.96
N ILE A 183 1.74 -10.73 6.85
CA ILE A 183 2.24 -9.38 6.52
C ILE A 183 3.67 -9.36 5.96
N GLY A 184 4.38 -10.50 6.00
CA GLY A 184 5.78 -10.63 5.61
C GLY A 184 6.69 -11.09 6.76
N ASN A 185 7.89 -11.57 6.44
CA ASN A 185 8.94 -11.98 7.38
C ASN A 185 10.26 -11.19 7.21
N GLU A 186 10.18 -10.01 6.59
CA GLU A 186 11.29 -9.15 6.18
C GLU A 186 11.60 -8.03 7.20
N GLY A 187 11.01 -8.10 8.40
CA GLY A 187 11.36 -7.23 9.53
C GLY A 187 12.82 -7.43 10.00
N PRO A 188 13.37 -6.49 10.81
CA PRO A 188 12.67 -5.53 11.65
C PRO A 188 12.59 -4.09 11.10
N PHE A 189 12.89 -3.87 9.83
CA PHE A 189 12.87 -2.55 9.21
C PHE A 189 11.44 -2.07 8.90
N GLN A 190 11.22 -0.76 8.81
CA GLN A 190 9.93 -0.16 8.43
C GLN A 190 9.77 -0.23 6.90
N GLY A 191 8.53 -0.26 6.39
CA GLY A 191 8.27 -0.39 4.94
C GLY A 191 8.49 -1.79 4.37
N THR A 192 8.47 -2.83 5.21
CA THR A 192 8.82 -4.22 4.85
C THR A 192 7.60 -5.10 4.51
N LEU A 193 6.44 -4.48 4.27
CA LEU A 193 5.16 -5.20 4.11
C LEU A 193 5.07 -5.93 2.77
N ASN A 194 4.53 -7.15 2.80
CA ASN A 194 4.23 -7.92 1.59
C ASN A 194 2.76 -7.80 1.17
N ASN A 195 2.53 -7.78 -0.15
CA ASN A 195 1.23 -7.98 -0.76
C ASN A 195 0.79 -9.46 -0.63
N PRO A 196 -0.49 -9.75 -0.36
CA PRO A 196 -1.62 -8.80 -0.19
C PRO A 196 -1.95 -8.45 1.26
N GLY A 197 -1.03 -8.69 2.21
CA GLY A 197 -1.25 -8.35 3.62
C GLY A 197 -1.36 -6.86 3.88
N ASP A 198 -0.78 -6.05 3.01
CA ASP A 198 -0.84 -4.59 3.00
C ASP A 198 -2.19 -4.01 2.51
N LEU A 199 -2.98 -4.75 1.73
CA LEU A 199 -4.25 -4.29 1.16
C LEU A 199 -5.30 -3.96 2.24
N VAL A 200 -6.08 -2.91 2.01
CA VAL A 200 -7.02 -2.36 3.01
C VAL A 200 -8.18 -3.28 3.37
N ASN A 201 -8.65 -4.09 2.42
CA ASN A 201 -9.72 -5.06 2.58
C ASN A 201 -9.26 -6.45 3.03
N VAL A 202 -7.95 -6.70 3.03
CA VAL A 202 -7.34 -7.90 3.62
C VAL A 202 -7.04 -7.65 5.10
N ILE A 203 -7.17 -8.70 5.92
CA ILE A 203 -6.74 -8.68 7.32
C ILE A 203 -5.26 -9.13 7.35
N GLY A 204 -4.34 -8.17 7.45
CA GLY A 204 -2.90 -8.39 7.41
C GLY A 204 -2.31 -8.55 8.80
N ILE A 205 -1.67 -9.68 9.06
CA ILE A 205 -1.30 -10.12 10.41
C ILE A 205 0.22 -10.18 10.61
N GLY A 206 0.72 -9.45 11.62
CA GLY A 206 2.09 -9.57 12.12
C GLY A 206 2.23 -10.59 13.25
N SER A 207 3.47 -10.86 13.68
CA SER A 207 3.78 -11.90 14.66
C SER A 207 4.38 -11.35 15.95
N LEU A 208 4.01 -11.97 17.07
CA LEU A 208 4.70 -11.86 18.35
C LEU A 208 5.95 -12.73 18.42
N ASP A 209 6.91 -12.31 19.24
CA ASP A 209 8.09 -13.08 19.61
C ASP A 209 7.74 -14.28 20.50
N TYR A 210 8.73 -15.13 20.81
CA TYR A 210 8.52 -16.27 21.71
C TYR A 210 8.06 -15.85 23.12
N SER A 211 8.41 -14.65 23.59
CA SER A 211 7.97 -14.18 24.91
C SER A 211 6.49 -13.82 24.96
N GLN A 212 5.84 -13.64 23.79
CA GLN A 212 4.49 -13.08 23.64
C GLN A 212 4.36 -11.66 24.22
N THR A 213 5.48 -10.95 24.43
CA THR A 213 5.50 -9.57 24.97
C THR A 213 6.03 -8.51 24.01
N ASN A 214 6.70 -8.91 22.92
CA ASN A 214 7.20 -8.01 21.87
C ASN A 214 6.80 -8.51 20.48
N VAL A 215 6.85 -7.61 19.49
CA VAL A 215 6.78 -7.98 18.07
C VAL A 215 8.02 -8.82 17.71
N ALA A 216 7.83 -9.90 16.95
CA ALA A 216 8.93 -10.73 16.47
C ALA A 216 9.87 -9.91 15.57
N SER A 217 11.18 -10.14 15.66
CA SER A 217 12.16 -9.42 14.83
C SER A 217 11.90 -9.59 13.33
N PHE A 218 11.51 -10.79 12.89
CA PHE A 218 11.15 -11.06 11.51
C PHE A 218 9.83 -10.43 11.06
N SER A 219 8.92 -10.05 11.97
CA SER A 219 7.60 -9.56 11.55
C SER A 219 7.78 -8.24 10.80
N SER A 220 7.34 -8.22 9.54
CA SER A 220 7.33 -7.00 8.72
C SER A 220 6.46 -5.90 9.33
N ARG A 221 6.81 -4.65 9.01
CA ARG A 221 6.33 -3.42 9.66
C ARG A 221 5.97 -2.38 8.61
N GLY A 222 4.95 -1.58 8.92
CA GLY A 222 4.43 -0.56 8.03
C GLY A 222 5.36 0.62 7.79
N MET A 223 4.95 1.62 7.02
CA MET A 223 3.64 1.74 6.37
C MET A 223 3.55 1.01 5.02
N THR A 224 2.39 1.07 4.35
CA THR A 224 2.27 0.60 2.96
C THR A 224 2.96 1.58 1.99
N THR A 225 3.94 1.06 1.25
CA THR A 225 4.80 1.82 0.32
C THR A 225 4.02 2.37 -0.88
N TRP A 226 3.10 1.61 -1.46
CA TRP A 226 2.24 2.03 -2.60
C TRP A 226 1.37 3.27 -2.37
N SER A 227 1.29 3.78 -1.13
CA SER A 227 0.51 4.98 -0.79
C SER A 227 1.34 6.12 -0.21
N ILE A 228 2.67 5.99 -0.27
CA ILE A 228 3.62 6.89 0.39
C ILE A 228 3.97 8.13 -0.46
N LEU A 229 3.72 8.09 -1.77
CA LEU A 229 4.13 9.10 -2.76
C LEU A 229 3.61 10.53 -2.46
N ASP A 230 2.43 10.64 -1.85
CA ASP A 230 1.85 11.93 -1.41
C ASP A 230 2.03 12.18 0.11
N GLY A 231 3.03 11.56 0.73
CA GLY A 231 3.56 11.88 2.07
C GLY A 231 3.54 10.74 3.10
N ILE A 232 2.40 10.10 3.35
CA ILE A 232 2.26 9.15 4.47
C ILE A 232 1.40 7.95 4.04
N GLY A 233 1.96 6.74 4.12
CA GLY A 233 1.30 5.50 3.70
C GLY A 233 0.13 5.05 4.61
N ASN A 234 -0.49 3.90 4.31
CA ASN A 234 -1.55 3.34 5.16
C ASN A 234 -0.98 2.56 6.36
N MET A 235 -1.75 2.51 7.45
CA MET A 235 -1.37 1.79 8.68
C MET A 235 -1.53 0.28 8.53
N LYS A 236 -0.43 -0.45 8.65
CA LYS A 236 -0.34 -1.92 8.69
C LYS A 236 0.83 -2.35 9.60
N PRO A 237 0.84 -3.57 10.17
CA PRO A 237 -0.20 -4.61 10.09
C PRO A 237 -1.52 -4.16 10.76
N ASP A 238 -2.61 -4.88 10.53
CA ASP A 238 -3.89 -4.57 11.21
C ASP A 238 -3.81 -4.91 12.71
N LEU A 239 -3.12 -6.00 13.06
CA LEU A 239 -2.82 -6.44 14.41
C LEU A 239 -1.69 -7.48 14.42
N ILE A 240 -1.28 -7.92 15.61
CA ILE A 240 -0.29 -9.00 15.81
C ILE A 240 -0.86 -10.14 16.67
N THR A 241 -0.37 -11.36 16.46
CA THR A 241 -0.72 -12.52 17.30
C THR A 241 0.44 -13.52 17.41
N ALA A 242 0.26 -14.60 18.17
CA ALA A 242 1.24 -15.67 18.34
C ALA A 242 1.68 -16.25 16.98
N GLY A 243 2.99 -16.43 16.79
CA GLY A 243 3.56 -16.97 15.55
C GLY A 243 5.04 -17.36 15.63
N SER A 244 5.61 -17.46 16.83
CA SER A 244 7.02 -17.80 17.07
C SER A 244 7.13 -19.12 17.84
N MET A 245 7.82 -20.12 17.26
CA MET A 245 8.00 -21.47 17.81
C MET A 245 6.69 -22.17 18.19
N ILE A 246 5.67 -21.99 17.37
CA ILE A 246 4.38 -22.66 17.50
C ILE A 246 4.55 -24.13 17.09
N MET A 247 3.86 -25.01 17.81
CA MET A 247 3.82 -26.44 17.50
C MET A 247 2.69 -26.75 16.51
N GLY A 248 3.01 -27.43 15.40
CA GLY A 248 2.06 -27.77 14.33
C GLY A 248 2.45 -29.07 13.62
N LEU A 249 1.62 -29.56 12.70
CA LEU A 249 1.83 -30.87 12.06
C LEU A 249 3.12 -30.92 11.23
N GLY A 250 3.86 -32.03 11.36
CA GLY A 250 4.99 -32.40 10.50
C GLY A 250 4.55 -33.14 9.24
N ILE A 251 5.48 -33.36 8.30
CA ILE A 251 5.18 -34.05 7.04
C ILE A 251 5.53 -35.54 7.02
N GLN A 252 6.39 -36.04 7.92
CA GLN A 252 6.94 -37.41 7.79
C GLN A 252 6.06 -38.48 8.44
N LYS A 253 5.30 -38.14 9.49
CA LYS A 253 4.44 -39.09 10.24
C LYS A 253 3.19 -38.40 10.78
N GLU A 254 2.09 -39.13 10.88
CA GLU A 254 0.78 -38.61 11.29
C GLU A 254 0.80 -37.92 12.67
N ASN A 255 1.53 -38.52 13.61
CA ASN A 255 1.68 -38.02 14.99
C ASN A 255 2.90 -37.11 15.18
N GLU A 256 3.63 -36.75 14.13
CA GLU A 256 4.77 -35.83 14.24
C GLU A 256 4.28 -34.39 14.36
N CYS A 257 4.70 -33.73 15.44
CA CYS A 257 4.57 -32.28 15.58
C CYS A 257 5.96 -31.63 15.41
N THR A 258 6.02 -30.54 14.66
CA THR A 258 7.22 -29.73 14.39
C THR A 258 7.05 -28.32 14.94
N LEU A 259 8.14 -27.55 15.00
CA LEU A 259 8.12 -26.15 15.43
C LEU A 259 8.39 -25.24 14.24
N ASN A 260 7.56 -24.20 14.09
CA ASN A 260 7.77 -23.17 13.06
C ASN A 260 7.55 -21.76 13.62
N SER A 261 8.12 -20.77 12.92
CA SER A 261 7.97 -19.35 13.21
C SER A 261 7.72 -18.58 11.92
N GLY A 262 6.79 -17.62 11.94
CA GLY A 262 6.51 -16.74 10.81
C GLY A 262 5.14 -16.08 10.90
N THR A 263 4.96 -14.94 10.23
CA THR A 263 3.66 -14.27 10.12
C THR A 263 2.63 -15.12 9.38
N SER A 264 3.10 -16.03 8.52
CA SER A 264 2.37 -17.18 7.97
C SER A 264 1.60 -17.98 9.05
N VAL A 265 2.22 -18.23 10.20
CA VAL A 265 1.60 -18.92 11.34
C VAL A 265 0.55 -18.01 11.99
N SER A 266 0.89 -16.75 12.24
CA SER A 266 -0.02 -15.78 12.85
C SER A 266 -1.29 -15.54 12.01
N ALA A 267 -1.17 -15.50 10.68
CA ALA A 267 -2.33 -15.45 9.78
C ALA A 267 -3.25 -16.67 9.98
N SER A 268 -2.69 -17.88 10.04
CA SER A 268 -3.46 -19.11 10.26
C SER A 268 -4.13 -19.20 11.64
N VAL A 269 -3.50 -18.62 12.68
CA VAL A 269 -4.11 -18.46 14.02
C VAL A 269 -5.35 -17.57 13.94
N ILE A 270 -5.31 -16.46 13.20
CA ILE A 270 -6.46 -15.55 13.03
C ILE A 270 -7.56 -16.19 12.17
N THR A 271 -7.21 -16.82 11.04
CA THR A 271 -8.13 -17.62 10.21
C THR A 271 -8.93 -18.60 11.06
N ALA A 272 -8.25 -19.39 11.89
CA ALA A 272 -8.89 -20.40 12.71
C ALA A 272 -9.69 -19.80 13.87
N SER A 273 -9.25 -18.67 14.43
CA SER A 273 -9.99 -17.92 15.47
C SER A 273 -11.32 -17.35 14.94
N ILE A 274 -11.35 -16.85 13.70
CA ILE A 274 -12.58 -16.45 13.02
C ILE A 274 -13.50 -17.66 12.84
N ALA A 275 -12.99 -18.78 12.33
CA ALA A 275 -13.78 -19.99 12.12
C ALA A 275 -14.37 -20.55 13.42
N LEU A 276 -13.57 -20.57 14.51
CA LEU A 276 -14.02 -20.94 15.84
C LEU A 276 -15.20 -20.06 16.28
N THR A 277 -15.04 -18.74 16.20
CA THR A 277 -16.05 -17.76 16.63
C THR A 277 -17.32 -17.83 15.78
N LEU A 278 -17.21 -17.90 14.45
CA LEU A 278 -18.37 -18.01 13.55
C LEU A 278 -19.13 -19.32 13.72
N SER A 279 -18.46 -20.40 14.15
CA SER A 279 -19.11 -21.70 14.37
C SER A 279 -20.08 -21.73 15.57
N ALA A 280 -20.01 -20.72 16.45
CA ALA A 280 -20.94 -20.58 17.58
C ALA A 280 -22.37 -20.16 17.16
N PHE A 281 -22.57 -19.67 15.93
CA PHE A 281 -23.90 -19.35 15.39
C PHE A 281 -24.48 -20.57 14.68
N GLU A 282 -25.53 -21.16 15.24
CA GLU A 282 -26.25 -22.29 14.61
C GLU A 282 -27.01 -21.87 13.35
N ASP A 283 -27.60 -20.66 13.35
CA ASP A 283 -28.33 -20.13 12.20
C ASP A 283 -27.38 -19.64 11.09
N GLN A 284 -27.53 -20.19 9.89
CA GLN A 284 -26.67 -19.90 8.74
C GLN A 284 -26.89 -18.48 8.18
N ILE A 285 -28.08 -17.90 8.33
CA ILE A 285 -28.40 -16.54 7.89
C ILE A 285 -27.71 -15.54 8.82
N GLU A 286 -27.82 -15.72 10.14
CA GLU A 286 -27.12 -14.90 11.13
C GLU A 286 -25.60 -14.99 10.97
N ARG A 287 -25.07 -16.21 10.80
CA ARG A 287 -23.66 -16.47 10.51
C ARG A 287 -23.19 -15.67 9.28
N LYS A 288 -23.87 -15.81 8.13
CA LYS A 288 -23.53 -15.07 6.90
C LYS A 288 -23.68 -13.55 7.05
N ARG A 289 -24.65 -13.09 7.85
CA ARG A 289 -24.86 -11.67 8.15
C ARG A 289 -23.70 -11.08 8.98
N ILE A 290 -22.99 -11.92 9.74
CA ILE A 290 -21.84 -11.58 10.60
C ILE A 290 -20.50 -11.81 9.89
N GLN A 291 -20.45 -12.74 8.93
CA GLN A 291 -19.33 -13.00 8.02
C GLN A 291 -19.18 -11.88 6.97
N ASN A 292 -18.93 -10.68 7.46
CA ASN A 292 -18.64 -9.49 6.69
C ASN A 292 -17.21 -9.05 7.04
N THR A 293 -16.33 -8.96 6.04
CA THR A 293 -14.90 -8.68 6.23
C THR A 293 -14.66 -7.37 6.98
N ALA A 294 -15.46 -6.32 6.72
CA ALA A 294 -15.38 -5.06 7.46
C ALA A 294 -15.87 -5.21 8.92
N PHE A 295 -16.92 -5.98 9.21
CA PHE A 295 -17.33 -6.25 10.59
C PHE A 295 -16.27 -7.02 11.37
N ILE A 296 -15.75 -8.11 10.79
CA ILE A 296 -14.70 -8.94 11.41
C ILE A 296 -13.45 -8.10 11.68
N LYS A 297 -13.00 -7.30 10.71
CA LYS A 297 -11.85 -6.40 10.86
C LYS A 297 -12.09 -5.31 11.92
N GLN A 298 -13.28 -4.69 11.97
CA GLN A 298 -13.64 -3.77 13.07
C GLN A 298 -13.64 -4.46 14.45
N ALA A 299 -14.18 -5.69 14.53
CA ALA A 299 -14.26 -6.45 15.76
C ALA A 299 -12.87 -6.76 16.32
N MET A 300 -11.95 -7.18 15.45
CA MET A 300 -10.54 -7.40 15.80
C MET A 300 -9.87 -6.11 16.30
N ILE A 301 -9.90 -5.03 15.51
CA ILE A 301 -9.29 -3.73 15.86
C ILE A 301 -9.82 -3.18 17.21
N ARG A 302 -11.05 -3.52 17.61
CA ARG A 302 -11.68 -3.10 18.87
C ARG A 302 -11.46 -4.06 20.04
N SER A 303 -10.95 -5.26 19.81
CA SER A 303 -10.70 -6.29 20.84
C SER A 303 -9.22 -6.49 21.15
N THR A 304 -8.30 -5.84 20.43
CA THR A 304 -6.85 -5.94 20.68
C THR A 304 -6.39 -5.25 21.96
N LYS A 305 -5.29 -5.77 22.51
CA LYS A 305 -4.56 -5.19 23.64
C LYS A 305 -3.23 -4.59 23.17
N LYS A 306 -3.03 -3.29 23.33
CA LYS A 306 -1.79 -2.61 22.93
C LYS A 306 -0.61 -2.97 23.84
N LEU A 307 0.54 -3.25 23.23
CA LEU A 307 1.85 -3.30 23.87
C LEU A 307 2.35 -1.87 24.12
N LYS A 308 3.17 -1.72 25.17
CA LYS A 308 3.81 -0.43 25.51
C LYS A 308 5.05 -0.22 24.64
N ASN A 309 5.36 1.05 24.35
CA ASN A 309 6.60 1.47 23.68
C ASN A 309 6.82 0.95 22.24
N LEU A 310 5.79 0.47 21.55
CA LEU A 310 5.84 0.03 20.16
C LEU A 310 4.86 0.86 19.30
N SER A 311 5.24 1.18 18.06
CA SER A 311 4.42 2.00 17.16
C SER A 311 3.25 1.21 16.55
N ILE A 312 2.25 1.94 16.05
CA ILE A 312 1.17 1.39 15.23
C ILE A 312 1.69 0.69 13.96
N THR A 313 2.82 1.12 13.40
CA THR A 313 3.46 0.46 12.24
C THR A 313 4.11 -0.88 12.59
N GLU A 314 4.38 -1.14 13.88
CA GLU A 314 4.92 -2.43 14.36
C GLU A 314 3.82 -3.39 14.85
N GLN A 315 2.85 -2.88 15.63
CA GLN A 315 1.85 -3.72 16.31
C GLN A 315 0.42 -3.60 15.77
N GLY A 316 0.15 -2.72 14.82
CA GLY A 316 -1.19 -2.40 14.36
C GLY A 316 -2.08 -1.89 15.50
N ALA A 317 -3.32 -2.41 15.56
CA ALA A 317 -4.24 -2.15 16.67
C ALA A 317 -3.78 -2.75 18.02
N GLY A 318 -2.82 -3.68 18.01
CA GLY A 318 -2.27 -4.37 19.18
C GLY A 318 -2.30 -5.90 19.07
N VAL A 319 -2.12 -6.59 20.19
CA VAL A 319 -2.18 -8.05 20.30
C VAL A 319 -3.61 -8.55 20.23
N PHE A 320 -3.86 -9.58 19.43
CA PHE A 320 -5.14 -10.29 19.36
C PHE A 320 -5.51 -10.96 20.70
N ASP A 321 -6.78 -10.79 21.09
CA ASP A 321 -7.37 -11.43 22.27
C ASP A 321 -8.62 -12.20 21.82
N LEU A 322 -8.54 -13.53 21.85
CA LEU A 322 -9.62 -14.42 21.39
C LEU A 322 -10.90 -14.24 22.22
N ASP A 323 -10.76 -14.05 23.54
CA ASP A 323 -11.89 -13.88 24.44
C ASP A 323 -12.60 -12.55 24.19
N ALA A 324 -11.85 -11.46 24.06
CA ALA A 324 -12.42 -10.16 23.75
C ALA A 324 -13.07 -10.15 22.37
N PHE A 325 -12.45 -10.79 21.36
CA PHE A 325 -13.01 -10.92 20.02
C PHE A 325 -14.29 -11.76 20.01
N PHE A 326 -14.27 -12.95 20.61
CA PHE A 326 -15.44 -13.82 20.70
C PHE A 326 -16.62 -13.13 21.40
N ASN A 327 -16.37 -12.53 22.56
CA ASN A 327 -17.41 -11.80 23.29
C ASN A 327 -17.92 -10.58 22.51
N TYR A 328 -17.07 -9.88 21.76
CA TYR A 328 -17.50 -8.76 20.91
C TYR A 328 -18.40 -9.24 19.75
N ILE A 329 -18.13 -10.40 19.15
CA ILE A 329 -18.95 -10.95 18.06
C ILE A 329 -20.30 -11.46 18.59
N ILE A 330 -20.32 -12.24 19.67
CA ILE A 330 -21.54 -12.84 20.23
C ILE A 330 -22.50 -11.79 20.80
N ASN A 331 -22.01 -10.79 21.54
CA ASN A 331 -22.88 -9.89 22.30
C ASN A 331 -23.33 -8.64 21.51
N ASN A 332 -23.07 -8.53 20.21
CA ASN A 332 -23.23 -7.29 19.45
C ASN A 332 -24.67 -6.99 18.98
N ASN A 333 -25.58 -6.87 19.94
CA ASN A 333 -27.00 -6.58 19.72
C ASN A 333 -27.28 -5.21 19.06
N GLN A 334 -26.27 -4.32 18.97
CA GLN A 334 -26.35 -3.07 18.24
C GLN A 334 -25.11 -2.91 17.35
N ARG A 335 -25.29 -3.11 16.03
CA ARG A 335 -24.24 -2.89 15.04
C ARG A 335 -23.69 -1.48 15.16
N LYS A 336 -22.39 -1.39 15.46
CA LYS A 336 -21.70 -0.10 15.57
C LYS A 336 -21.37 0.45 14.18
N LYS A 337 -21.41 1.77 14.08
CA LYS A 337 -21.20 2.50 12.84
C LYS A 337 -19.85 2.22 12.18
N ALA A 338 -19.78 2.53 10.88
CA ALA A 338 -18.56 2.67 10.11
C ALA A 338 -17.48 3.47 10.87
N MET A 339 -16.22 3.16 10.61
CA MET A 339 -15.09 3.58 11.44
C MET A 339 -13.88 3.95 10.58
N LEU A 340 -13.18 5.01 10.97
CA LEU A 340 -11.84 5.31 10.44
C LEU A 340 -10.79 4.56 11.28
N HIS A 341 -9.82 3.96 10.60
CA HIS A 341 -8.65 3.34 11.21
C HIS A 341 -7.38 4.06 10.70
N PRO A 342 -6.53 4.61 11.60
CA PRO A 342 -6.75 4.73 13.04
C PRO A 342 -7.86 5.74 13.35
N SER A 343 -8.64 5.52 14.42
CA SER A 343 -9.76 6.42 14.79
C SER A 343 -9.32 7.71 15.47
N LYS A 344 -8.04 7.77 15.87
CA LYS A 344 -7.37 8.93 16.41
C LYS A 344 -5.90 8.92 15.97
N ILE A 345 -5.30 10.10 15.78
CA ILE A 345 -3.84 10.31 15.75
C ILE A 345 -3.49 11.35 16.84
N ASP A 346 -2.33 11.22 17.47
CA ASP A 346 -1.86 12.12 18.53
C ASP A 346 -0.39 12.47 18.26
N LEU A 347 -0.16 13.69 17.78
CA LEU A 347 1.16 14.17 17.32
C LEU A 347 2.05 14.64 18.49
N ARG A 348 1.52 14.73 19.70
CA ARG A 348 2.24 15.31 20.85
C ARG A 348 3.45 14.47 21.26
N LYS A 349 4.48 15.14 21.79
CA LYS A 349 5.82 14.56 22.05
C LYS A 349 5.85 13.40 23.05
N ASN A 350 4.82 13.25 23.89
CA ASN A 350 4.74 12.20 24.91
C ASN A 350 4.13 10.87 24.41
N GLN A 351 3.76 10.77 23.13
CA GLN A 351 3.17 9.57 22.54
C GLN A 351 4.23 8.74 21.81
N THR A 352 4.27 7.44 22.05
CA THR A 352 5.12 6.48 21.31
C THR A 352 4.34 5.65 20.28
N TYR A 353 3.04 5.45 20.50
CA TYR A 353 2.20 4.61 19.63
C TYR A 353 2.02 5.17 18.22
N TYR A 354 2.06 6.50 18.02
CA TYR A 354 1.95 7.11 16.69
C TYR A 354 3.30 7.52 16.09
N LEU A 355 4.43 6.96 16.55
CA LEU A 355 5.70 7.18 15.86
C LEU A 355 5.62 6.63 14.42
N PRO A 356 6.21 7.30 13.42
CA PRO A 356 7.04 8.51 13.53
C PRO A 356 6.28 9.85 13.57
N PHE A 357 4.95 9.87 13.48
CA PHE A 357 4.11 11.10 13.45
C PHE A 357 4.02 11.83 14.78
N SER A 358 4.15 11.11 15.90
CA SER A 358 4.29 11.76 17.20
C SER A 358 5.65 12.42 17.34
N ARG A 359 5.67 13.56 18.03
CA ARG A 359 6.73 14.59 18.10
C ARG A 359 6.66 15.68 17.02
N THR A 360 5.76 15.59 16.04
CA THR A 360 5.50 16.68 15.08
C THR A 360 4.63 17.78 15.71
N SER A 361 5.18 18.99 15.86
CA SER A 361 4.42 20.18 16.24
C SER A 361 3.96 20.95 15.00
N ILE A 362 2.77 21.56 15.05
CA ILE A 362 2.21 22.35 13.95
C ILE A 362 2.52 23.83 14.16
N TYR A 363 2.80 24.57 13.08
CA TYR A 363 3.13 26.01 13.13
C TYR A 363 2.94 26.68 11.77
N SER A 364 2.74 28.00 11.74
CA SER A 364 2.59 28.78 10.50
C SER A 364 3.81 28.65 9.56
N THR A 365 3.57 28.68 8.25
CA THR A 365 4.56 28.58 7.14
C THR A 365 5.18 27.19 6.93
N MET A 366 4.64 26.14 7.55
CA MET A 366 5.02 24.75 7.27
C MET A 366 4.43 24.21 5.96
N MET A 367 5.12 23.24 5.35
CA MET A 367 4.56 22.37 4.31
C MET A 367 3.28 21.69 4.79
N PRO A 368 2.30 21.43 3.91
CA PRO A 368 1.12 20.65 4.28
C PRO A 368 1.50 19.25 4.76
N ILE A 369 0.81 18.76 5.78
CA ILE A 369 0.99 17.40 6.31
C ILE A 369 -0.24 16.56 5.94
N SER A 370 -0.01 15.41 5.31
CA SER A 370 -1.05 14.46 4.92
C SER A 370 -1.12 13.26 5.88
N PHE A 371 -2.31 12.71 6.12
CA PHE A 371 -2.50 11.45 6.85
C PHE A 371 -3.48 10.55 6.09
N ASN A 372 -3.04 9.34 5.71
CA ASN A 372 -3.94 8.34 5.15
C ASN A 372 -4.68 7.59 6.27
N LEU A 373 -6.01 7.50 6.15
CA LEU A 373 -6.93 6.80 7.04
C LEU A 373 -7.74 5.77 6.25
N THR A 374 -7.85 4.55 6.76
CA THR A 374 -8.72 3.53 6.16
C THR A 374 -10.13 3.65 6.72
N LEU A 375 -11.10 3.97 5.88
CA LEU A 375 -12.52 3.84 6.20
C LEU A 375 -12.93 2.36 6.13
N ILE A 376 -13.61 1.88 7.17
CA ILE A 376 -14.16 0.54 7.29
C ILE A 376 -15.66 0.65 7.52
N ASN A 377 -16.46 0.45 6.46
CA ASN A 377 -17.91 0.50 6.49
C ASN A 377 -18.51 -0.92 6.43
N GLN A 378 -19.14 -1.39 7.51
CA GLN A 378 -19.76 -2.72 7.53
C GLN A 378 -21.22 -2.76 7.03
N GLU A 379 -21.91 -1.60 6.99
CA GLU A 379 -23.35 -1.55 6.74
C GLU A 379 -23.70 -1.64 5.26
N SER A 380 -22.83 -1.12 4.38
CA SER A 380 -23.05 -1.15 2.94
C SER A 380 -21.79 -1.50 2.16
N LEU A 381 -22.00 -2.35 1.16
CA LEU A 381 -20.98 -2.79 0.22
C LEU A 381 -20.48 -1.64 -0.68
N HIS A 382 -21.38 -0.72 -1.04
CA HIS A 382 -21.05 0.56 -1.68
C HIS A 382 -21.46 1.72 -0.78
N SER A 383 -20.63 2.75 -0.66
CA SER A 383 -21.04 4.03 -0.06
C SER A 383 -20.35 5.22 -0.72
N THR A 384 -20.91 6.41 -0.56
CA THR A 384 -20.32 7.68 -1.03
C THR A 384 -20.26 8.67 0.12
N ILE A 385 -19.19 9.45 0.22
CA ILE A 385 -19.14 10.58 1.16
C ILE A 385 -19.99 11.71 0.58
N LEU A 386 -20.92 12.27 1.37
CA LEU A 386 -21.78 13.38 0.95
C LEU A 386 -21.31 14.73 1.47
N SER A 387 -20.78 14.74 2.68
CA SER A 387 -20.18 15.93 3.28
C SER A 387 -19.16 15.56 4.34
N THR A 388 -18.20 16.46 4.51
CA THR A 388 -17.17 16.45 5.54
C THR A 388 -17.37 17.67 6.42
N HIS A 389 -17.40 17.50 7.74
CA HIS A 389 -17.45 18.61 8.69
C HIS A 389 -16.37 18.39 9.75
N TYR A 390 -15.63 19.43 10.11
CA TYR A 390 -14.69 19.40 11.21
C TYR A 390 -14.96 20.56 12.17
N ASP A 391 -14.56 20.36 13.42
CA ASP A 391 -14.47 21.44 14.40
C ASP A 391 -13.27 21.23 15.32
N TYR A 392 -12.86 22.30 16.00
CA TYR A 392 -11.75 22.30 16.95
C TYR A 392 -12.25 22.42 18.39
N SER A 393 -11.55 21.78 19.32
CA SER A 393 -11.82 21.82 20.75
C SER A 393 -10.53 21.69 21.55
N GLY A 394 -10.53 22.07 22.84
CA GLY A 394 -9.36 21.93 23.71
C GLY A 394 -9.63 22.48 25.10
N GLU A 395 -8.58 22.99 25.76
CA GLU A 395 -8.65 23.53 27.12
C GLU A 395 -9.47 24.84 27.22
N ASP A 396 -9.94 25.15 28.43
CA ASP A 396 -10.70 26.38 28.69
C ASP A 396 -9.86 27.62 28.33
N ASN A 397 -10.46 28.55 27.57
CA ASN A 397 -9.85 29.74 26.94
C ASN A 397 -9.02 29.50 25.66
N LEU A 398 -9.18 28.36 24.98
CA LEU A 398 -8.62 28.17 23.63
C LEU A 398 -9.24 29.14 22.61
N ASP A 399 -8.41 29.91 21.90
CA ASP A 399 -8.85 30.79 20.80
C ASP A 399 -9.15 29.98 19.53
N LEU A 400 -10.38 29.49 19.44
CA LEU A 400 -10.86 28.68 18.32
C LEU A 400 -10.92 29.46 17.01
N ASP A 401 -11.12 30.77 17.04
CA ASP A 401 -11.24 31.59 15.83
C ASP A 401 -9.86 31.88 15.25
N MET A 402 -8.83 32.08 16.09
CA MET A 402 -7.44 32.08 15.66
C MET A 402 -7.03 30.73 15.05
N ILE A 403 -7.42 29.60 15.65
CA ILE A 403 -7.12 28.27 15.09
C ILE A 403 -7.76 28.08 13.71
N ARG A 404 -9.05 28.45 13.55
CA ARG A 404 -9.76 28.38 12.26
C ARG A 404 -9.13 29.31 11.21
N LYS A 405 -8.63 30.47 11.63
CA LYS A 405 -7.90 31.42 10.76
C LYS A 405 -6.53 30.87 10.34
N CYS A 406 -5.82 30.17 11.23
CA CYS A 406 -4.45 29.74 11.00
C CYS A 406 -4.30 28.33 10.39
N LEU A 407 -5.35 27.50 10.41
CA LEU A 407 -5.35 26.12 9.91
C LEU A 407 -6.48 25.86 8.91
N LYS A 408 -6.10 25.51 7.68
CA LYS A 408 -7.01 25.01 6.64
C LYS A 408 -6.90 23.51 6.51
N LEU A 409 -8.04 22.88 6.29
CA LEU A 409 -8.16 21.45 6.10
C LEU A 409 -8.75 21.16 4.72
N SER A 410 -8.18 20.17 4.05
CA SER A 410 -8.76 19.57 2.87
C SER A 410 -8.73 18.05 2.97
N PHE A 411 -9.64 17.42 2.24
CA PHE A 411 -9.83 15.97 2.27
C PHE A 411 -9.76 15.45 0.84
N GLU A 412 -9.02 14.37 0.64
CA GLU A 412 -9.07 13.59 -0.60
C GLU A 412 -9.68 12.22 -0.30
N TYR A 413 -10.60 11.75 -1.13
CA TYR A 413 -11.27 10.46 -0.98
C TYR A 413 -11.73 9.91 -2.33
N PRO A 414 -11.95 8.59 -2.47
CA PRO A 414 -12.53 8.00 -3.68
C PRO A 414 -14.00 8.38 -3.79
N GLN A 415 -14.49 8.54 -5.02
CA GLN A 415 -15.91 8.82 -5.30
C GLN A 415 -16.85 7.76 -4.72
N MET A 416 -16.38 6.51 -4.69
CA MET A 416 -17.12 5.34 -4.26
C MET A 416 -16.23 4.50 -3.34
N ILE A 417 -16.72 4.25 -2.14
CA ILE A 417 -16.15 3.34 -1.16
C ILE A 417 -16.66 1.94 -1.53
N TRP A 418 -15.75 1.10 -2.02
CA TRP A 418 -16.05 -0.24 -2.52
C TRP A 418 -14.80 -1.14 -2.45
N PRO A 419 -14.93 -2.42 -2.07
CA PRO A 419 -16.08 -3.05 -1.41
C PRO A 419 -15.94 -2.86 0.11
N TYR A 420 -16.89 -2.19 0.78
CA TYR A 420 -16.86 -1.87 2.24
C TYR A 420 -15.71 -0.96 2.74
N PHE A 421 -14.57 -0.90 2.05
CA PHE A 421 -13.37 -0.19 2.44
C PHE A 421 -13.08 1.00 1.50
N GLY A 422 -12.34 2.00 2.00
CA GLY A 422 -11.87 3.12 1.19
C GLY A 422 -10.77 3.91 1.90
N ASN A 423 -9.90 4.56 1.14
CA ASN A 423 -8.86 5.42 1.69
C ASN A 423 -9.35 6.86 1.83
N ILE A 424 -8.94 7.56 2.88
CA ILE A 424 -9.23 8.98 3.05
C ILE A 424 -7.94 9.67 3.46
N ARG A 425 -7.53 10.68 2.70
CA ARG A 425 -6.38 11.51 3.02
C ARG A 425 -6.85 12.80 3.67
N LEU A 426 -6.37 13.02 4.88
CA LEU A 426 -6.51 14.29 5.61
C LEU A 426 -5.30 15.16 5.28
N ILE A 427 -5.49 16.34 4.70
CA ILE A 427 -4.41 17.29 4.43
C ILE A 427 -4.60 18.52 5.33
N LEU A 428 -3.62 18.78 6.19
CA LEU A 428 -3.57 19.98 7.03
C LEU A 428 -2.60 20.99 6.40
N LYS A 429 -3.07 22.22 6.16
CA LYS A 429 -2.29 23.35 5.67
C LYS A 429 -2.34 24.50 6.67
N THR A 430 -1.25 25.27 6.78
CA THR A 430 -1.17 26.44 7.67
C THR A 430 -1.18 27.74 6.87
N GLU A 431 -1.73 28.81 7.45
CA GLU A 431 -1.71 30.15 6.87
C GLU A 431 -0.47 30.93 7.31
N GLU A 432 0.07 31.78 6.42
CA GLU A 432 1.37 32.47 6.58
C GLU A 432 1.29 33.81 7.34
N GLN A 433 0.12 34.16 7.87
CA GLN A 433 -0.15 35.48 8.47
C GLN A 433 0.65 35.72 9.77
N GLU A 434 1.04 36.97 10.04
CA GLU A 434 1.91 37.34 11.18
C GLU A 434 1.34 36.92 12.55
N GLU A 435 0.02 37.06 12.74
CA GLU A 435 -0.69 36.58 13.93
C GLU A 435 -0.49 35.07 14.14
N CYS A 436 -0.59 34.28 13.06
CA CYS A 436 -0.39 32.83 13.09
C CYS A 436 1.07 32.43 13.37
N GLN A 437 2.04 33.24 12.97
CA GLN A 437 3.46 32.97 13.25
C GLN A 437 3.81 33.12 14.74
N SER A 438 3.10 34.01 15.46
CA SER A 438 3.28 34.21 16.90
C SER A 438 2.34 33.40 17.79
N PHE A 439 1.27 32.83 17.21
CA PHE A 439 0.25 32.06 17.93
C PHE A 439 0.81 30.78 18.57
N SER A 440 0.25 30.42 19.74
CA SER A 440 0.57 29.19 20.44
C SER A 440 -0.65 28.64 21.19
N ALA A 441 -0.88 27.34 21.08
CA ALA A 441 -1.95 26.62 21.76
C ALA A 441 -1.60 25.14 21.88
N SER A 442 -1.83 24.54 23.05
CA SER A 442 -1.52 23.12 23.31
C SER A 442 -2.80 22.30 23.43
N ASN A 443 -2.68 20.98 23.30
CA ASN A 443 -3.79 20.04 23.49
C ASN A 443 -5.04 20.31 22.61
N ILE A 444 -4.83 20.80 21.38
CA ILE A 444 -5.91 21.00 20.41
C ILE A 444 -6.40 19.64 19.93
N GLU A 445 -7.71 19.38 20.05
CA GLU A 445 -8.41 18.25 19.44
C GLU A 445 -9.24 18.75 18.25
N LEU A 446 -8.79 18.41 17.04
CA LEU A 446 -9.56 18.49 15.81
C LEU A 446 -10.44 17.24 15.73
N LYS A 447 -11.75 17.44 15.58
CA LYS A 447 -12.75 16.37 15.44
C LYS A 447 -13.36 16.42 14.04
N LEU A 448 -13.01 15.44 13.21
CA LEU A 448 -13.60 15.23 11.88
C LEU A 448 -14.88 14.40 11.99
N SER A 449 -15.90 14.77 11.25
CA SER A 449 -17.17 14.06 11.03
C SER A 449 -17.42 13.88 9.54
N LEU A 450 -17.55 12.64 9.07
CA LEU A 450 -17.92 12.32 7.69
C LEU A 450 -19.37 11.85 7.66
N ILE A 451 -20.19 12.36 6.73
CA ILE A 451 -21.53 11.83 6.47
C ILE A 451 -21.46 10.93 5.24
N LEU A 452 -21.52 9.62 5.48
CA LEU A 452 -21.62 8.61 4.43
C LEU A 452 -23.07 8.42 4.00
N ARG A 453 -23.28 8.14 2.71
CA ARG A 453 -24.50 7.57 2.16
C ARG A 453 -24.27 6.11 1.81
N ASN A 454 -24.97 5.24 2.51
CA ASN A 454 -25.01 3.81 2.27
C ASN A 454 -25.95 3.52 1.08
N LEU A 455 -25.39 3.01 -0.03
CA LEU A 455 -26.14 2.69 -1.24
C LEU A 455 -26.68 1.26 -1.16
N GLY A 456 -27.88 1.12 -0.58
CA GLY A 456 -28.53 -0.17 -0.36
C GLY A 456 -28.99 -0.87 -1.64
N GLN A 457 -28.96 -2.21 -1.61
CA GLN A 457 -29.64 -3.03 -2.62
C GLN A 457 -31.14 -2.73 -2.66
N THR A 458 -31.68 -2.57 -3.87
CA THR A 458 -33.11 -2.34 -4.11
C THR A 458 -33.92 -3.60 -3.84
N THR A 459 -34.27 -3.86 -2.57
CA THR A 459 -35.28 -4.86 -2.22
C THR A 459 -36.59 -4.49 -2.92
N SER A 460 -37.01 -5.31 -3.88
CA SER A 460 -38.16 -5.04 -4.73
C SER A 460 -39.50 -5.25 -4.00
N SER A 461 -39.90 -4.29 -3.17
CA SER A 461 -41.28 -4.18 -2.69
C SER A 461 -41.79 -2.74 -2.81
N ARG A 462 -42.99 -2.60 -3.38
CA ARG A 462 -43.70 -1.33 -3.53
C ARG A 462 -44.33 -0.92 -2.20
N ASP A 463 -43.51 -0.43 -1.27
CA ASP A 463 -43.99 0.05 0.03
C ASP A 463 -43.75 1.54 0.22
N ILE A 464 -44.79 2.24 0.69
CA ILE A 464 -44.85 3.72 0.83
C ILE A 464 -43.90 4.25 1.94
N LYS A 465 -43.14 3.38 2.62
CA LYS A 465 -42.13 3.72 3.64
C LYS A 465 -40.80 4.27 3.10
N PHE A 466 -40.70 4.60 1.80
CA PHE A 466 -39.44 5.05 1.18
C PHE A 466 -38.78 6.25 1.88
N ARG A 467 -39.53 7.32 2.20
CA ARG A 467 -38.97 8.55 2.82
C ARG A 467 -38.37 8.34 4.22
N GLN A 468 -38.90 7.41 5.02
CA GLN A 468 -38.29 7.07 6.32
C GLN A 468 -37.06 6.16 6.18
N LYS A 469 -36.98 5.36 5.11
CA LYS A 469 -35.81 4.52 4.81
C LYS A 469 -34.63 5.34 4.28
N GLU A 470 -34.88 6.41 3.52
CA GLU A 470 -33.79 7.28 3.04
C GLU A 470 -33.00 7.93 4.18
N LEU A 471 -33.67 8.42 5.23
CA LEU A 471 -33.04 8.97 6.43
C LEU A 471 -32.19 7.96 7.22
N GLN A 472 -32.38 6.65 7.01
CA GLN A 472 -31.59 5.58 7.64
C GLN A 472 -30.33 5.22 6.84
N ASN A 473 -30.18 5.72 5.61
CA ASN A 473 -29.01 5.46 4.76
C ASN A 473 -27.82 6.38 5.07
N PHE A 474 -27.92 7.28 6.05
CA PHE A 474 -26.89 8.25 6.39
C PHE A 474 -26.14 7.84 7.65
N GLU A 475 -24.82 7.96 7.62
CA GLU A 475 -23.96 7.48 8.70
C GLU A 475 -22.84 8.46 9.03
N GLN A 476 -22.78 8.92 10.28
CA GLN A 476 -21.72 9.79 10.77
C GLN A 476 -20.54 8.95 11.30
N VAL A 477 -19.37 9.14 10.70
CA VAL A 477 -18.09 8.55 11.13
C VAL A 477 -17.21 9.65 11.71
N ILE A 478 -16.50 9.37 12.81
CA ILE A 478 -15.71 10.37 13.55
C ILE A 478 -14.23 9.96 13.60
N PHE A 479 -13.35 10.93 13.39
CA PHE A 479 -11.90 10.83 13.62
C PHE A 479 -11.41 12.00 14.49
N LYS A 480 -10.31 11.80 15.21
CA LYS A 480 -9.69 12.81 16.08
C LYS A 480 -8.20 13.00 15.77
N LEU A 481 -7.76 14.23 15.53
CA LEU A 481 -6.34 14.57 15.52
C LEU A 481 -6.04 15.42 16.76
N ILE A 482 -5.05 15.02 17.56
CA ILE A 482 -4.58 15.81 18.70
C ILE A 482 -3.17 16.31 18.47
N PHE A 483 -2.94 17.60 18.70
CA PHE A 483 -1.67 18.26 18.41
C PHE A 483 -1.46 19.53 19.26
N ASP A 484 -0.24 20.06 19.18
CA ASP A 484 0.12 21.38 19.72
C ASP A 484 0.45 22.31 18.54
N TYR A 485 -0.11 23.52 18.54
CA TYR A 485 0.28 24.62 17.67
C TYR A 485 1.33 25.47 18.39
N ILE A 486 2.50 25.66 17.79
CA ILE A 486 3.61 26.43 18.35
C ILE A 486 3.91 27.67 17.50
N PRO A 487 4.56 28.70 18.07
CA PRO A 487 5.07 29.80 17.27
C PRO A 487 6.08 29.28 16.24
N THR A 488 6.12 29.90 15.06
CA THR A 488 6.99 29.45 13.95
C THR A 488 8.45 29.33 14.41
N PRO A 489 9.05 28.14 14.34
CA PRO A 489 10.44 27.94 14.76
C PRO A 489 11.40 28.83 13.96
N PRO A 490 12.54 29.24 14.56
CA PRO A 490 13.62 29.91 13.83
C PRO A 490 14.01 29.13 12.57
N ARG A 491 14.24 29.83 11.47
CA ARG A 491 14.55 29.25 10.15
C ARG A 491 15.69 28.24 10.22
N GLU A 492 16.69 28.51 11.06
CA GLU A 492 17.88 27.71 11.31
C GLU A 492 17.56 26.31 11.84
N LYS A 493 16.38 26.12 12.45
CA LYS A 493 15.91 24.83 12.96
C LYS A 493 15.01 24.07 11.99
N ARG A 494 14.72 24.62 10.80
CA ARG A 494 13.75 24.07 9.85
C ARG A 494 14.45 23.46 8.64
N LEU A 495 14.27 22.16 8.51
CA LEU A 495 14.84 21.31 7.46
C LEU A 495 13.71 20.84 6.55
N LEU A 496 13.96 20.83 5.25
CA LEU A 496 13.09 20.27 4.24
C LEU A 496 13.78 19.02 3.65
N ILE A 497 13.10 17.88 3.55
CA ILE A 497 13.59 16.73 2.80
C ILE A 497 12.87 16.64 1.46
N ASP A 498 13.65 16.47 0.39
CA ASP A 498 13.12 16.10 -0.91
C ASP A 498 12.67 14.65 -0.89
N GLN A 499 11.36 14.43 -1.07
CA GLN A 499 10.77 13.11 -1.29
C GLN A 499 10.18 13.01 -2.71
N PHE A 500 10.10 14.13 -3.42
CA PHE A 500 9.50 14.21 -4.75
C PHE A 500 10.38 13.59 -5.83
N HIS A 501 11.70 13.55 -5.61
CA HIS A 501 12.66 12.92 -6.54
C HIS A 501 13.19 11.55 -6.08
N SER A 502 12.78 11.06 -4.90
CA SER A 502 13.14 9.74 -4.34
C SER A 502 12.26 8.59 -4.86
N LEU A 503 12.60 7.33 -4.55
CA LEU A 503 12.02 6.12 -5.14
C LEU A 503 10.49 6.06 -5.08
N LYS A 504 9.85 6.05 -6.26
CA LYS A 504 8.38 5.98 -6.38
C LYS A 504 7.88 4.55 -6.50
N TYR A 505 7.67 3.93 -5.34
CA TYR A 505 7.17 2.57 -5.22
C TYR A 505 5.69 2.41 -5.64
N PRO A 506 5.32 1.47 -6.55
CA PRO A 506 6.09 0.85 -7.62
C PRO A 506 5.64 1.41 -8.98
N GLU A 507 5.53 2.74 -9.12
CA GLU A 507 5.14 3.38 -10.38
C GLU A 507 6.30 3.38 -11.40
N ASN A 508 7.54 3.33 -10.91
CA ASN A 508 8.75 3.59 -11.68
C ASN A 508 9.68 2.37 -11.77
N GLY A 509 9.23 1.30 -12.45
CA GLY A 509 10.11 0.26 -13.03
C GLY A 509 11.09 -0.46 -12.09
N TYR A 510 12.19 -0.95 -12.68
CA TYR A 510 13.22 -1.75 -12.00
C TYR A 510 14.45 -0.90 -11.68
N ILE A 511 14.62 -0.57 -10.40
CA ILE A 511 15.77 0.15 -9.83
C ILE A 511 16.64 -0.85 -9.07
N LEU A 512 17.96 -0.76 -9.24
CA LEU A 512 18.92 -1.63 -8.56
C LEU A 512 19.21 -1.10 -7.17
N ARG A 513 19.58 -2.00 -6.24
CA ARG A 513 20.03 -1.60 -4.91
C ARG A 513 21.29 -0.74 -4.94
N ASP A 514 21.39 0.10 -3.92
CA ASP A 514 22.55 0.93 -3.62
C ASP A 514 23.75 0.02 -3.34
N SER A 515 23.62 -0.92 -2.40
CA SER A 515 24.68 -1.91 -2.12
C SER A 515 24.72 -3.04 -3.17
N LEU A 516 25.69 -2.98 -4.08
CA LEU A 516 26.00 -4.01 -5.08
C LEU A 516 26.60 -5.30 -4.48
N LEU A 517 27.11 -5.24 -3.25
CA LEU A 517 27.70 -6.38 -2.55
C LEU A 517 26.64 -7.36 -2.00
N ASN A 518 25.37 -6.96 -1.96
CA ASN A 518 24.28 -7.78 -1.43
C ASN A 518 23.67 -8.68 -2.52
N SER A 519 24.14 -9.93 -2.62
CA SER A 519 23.75 -10.85 -3.69
C SER A 519 22.35 -11.48 -3.58
N ASP A 520 21.61 -11.25 -2.49
CA ASP A 520 20.37 -12.00 -2.22
C ASP A 520 19.15 -11.45 -2.97
N TYR A 521 19.08 -10.12 -3.19
CA TYR A 521 18.05 -9.45 -3.99
C TYR A 521 18.65 -8.19 -4.66
N PRO A 522 18.62 -8.07 -5.99
CA PRO A 522 19.28 -6.96 -6.69
C PRO A 522 18.48 -5.66 -6.80
N TYR A 523 17.18 -5.69 -6.51
CA TYR A 523 16.28 -4.54 -6.70
C TYR A 523 15.96 -3.86 -5.38
N GLU A 524 15.73 -2.55 -5.44
CA GLU A 524 15.26 -1.77 -4.30
C GLU A 524 13.73 -1.66 -4.27
N TRP A 525 13.16 -1.74 -3.07
CA TRP A 525 11.73 -1.91 -2.82
C TRP A 525 11.26 -1.30 -1.48
N TYR A 526 12.13 -0.65 -0.70
CA TYR A 526 11.76 0.05 0.54
C TYR A 526 11.21 1.48 0.34
N GLY A 527 11.37 2.04 -0.87
CA GLY A 527 10.69 3.27 -1.32
C GLY A 527 11.27 4.56 -0.74
N ASP A 528 12.51 4.51 -0.28
CA ASP A 528 13.43 5.60 0.06
C ASP A 528 12.76 6.80 0.73
N HIS A 529 11.98 6.46 1.76
CA HIS A 529 11.13 7.39 2.48
C HIS A 529 11.67 7.71 3.87
N ILE A 530 11.44 8.93 4.33
CA ILE A 530 11.83 9.38 5.68
C ILE A 530 11.21 8.55 6.83
N PHE A 531 10.19 7.76 6.54
CA PHE A 531 9.49 6.88 7.50
C PHE A 531 9.70 5.37 7.23
N THR A 532 10.43 5.00 6.18
CA THR A 532 10.89 3.63 5.91
C THR A 532 12.40 3.56 6.16
N ASN A 533 13.21 3.80 5.13
CA ASN A 533 14.66 3.82 5.12
C ASN A 533 15.23 4.79 6.18
N TYR A 534 14.85 6.07 6.13
CA TYR A 534 15.51 7.12 6.92
C TYR A 534 14.87 7.40 8.29
N VAL A 535 14.07 6.45 8.83
CA VAL A 535 13.34 6.65 10.11
C VAL A 535 14.25 6.92 11.31
N GLN A 536 15.42 6.29 11.39
CA GLN A 536 16.40 6.55 12.46
C GLN A 536 17.14 7.89 12.27
N MET A 537 17.39 8.28 11.01
CA MET A 537 17.92 9.60 10.67
C MET A 537 16.97 10.72 11.11
N HIS A 538 15.68 10.58 10.78
CA HIS A 538 14.60 11.49 11.19
C HIS A 538 14.51 11.62 12.72
N GLN A 539 14.48 10.49 13.44
CA GLN A 539 14.49 10.50 14.91
C GLN A 539 15.71 11.24 15.47
N LYS A 540 16.90 10.99 14.91
CA LYS A 540 18.15 11.60 15.38
C LYS A 540 18.18 13.13 15.19
N LEU A 541 17.63 13.63 14.09
CA LEU A 541 17.53 15.06 13.80
C LEU A 541 16.47 15.76 14.68
N ILE A 542 15.31 15.13 14.91
CA ILE A 542 14.30 15.64 15.87
C ILE A 542 14.87 15.71 17.29
N GLU A 543 15.60 14.69 17.73
CA GLU A 543 16.27 14.68 19.05
C GLU A 543 17.36 15.75 19.19
N SER A 544 17.91 16.20 18.06
CA SER A 544 18.87 17.30 17.99
C SER A 544 18.20 18.68 17.94
N GLY A 545 16.86 18.74 17.96
CA GLY A 545 16.07 19.96 18.08
C GLY A 545 15.63 20.59 16.75
N PHE A 546 15.76 19.87 15.64
CA PHE A 546 15.30 20.29 14.32
C PHE A 546 13.83 19.91 14.08
N PHE A 547 13.17 20.70 13.25
CA PHE A 547 11.86 20.41 12.67
C PHE A 547 12.08 20.00 11.21
N ILE A 548 11.48 18.88 10.81
CA ILE A 548 11.72 18.24 9.52
C ILE A 548 10.39 18.13 8.80
N GLU A 549 10.37 18.60 7.56
CA GLU A 549 9.18 18.69 6.74
C GLU A 549 9.42 17.99 5.40
N ILE A 550 8.40 17.34 4.85
CA ILE A 550 8.50 16.54 3.62
C ILE A 550 8.08 17.39 2.42
N LEU A 551 8.90 17.40 1.37
CA LEU A 551 8.58 18.00 0.09
C LEU A 551 8.17 16.90 -0.90
N SER A 552 6.86 16.74 -1.09
CA SER A 552 6.23 15.81 -2.05
C SER A 552 5.77 16.50 -3.35
N GLU A 553 6.29 17.69 -3.65
CA GLU A 553 6.02 18.46 -4.87
C GLU A 553 7.33 19.03 -5.43
N SER A 554 7.30 19.51 -6.68
CA SER A 554 8.41 20.21 -7.33
C SER A 554 9.09 21.28 -6.45
N PHE A 555 10.41 21.48 -6.62
CA PHE A 555 11.17 22.55 -5.95
C PHE A 555 10.66 23.97 -6.25
N SER A 556 9.83 24.12 -7.27
CA SER A 556 9.11 25.36 -7.58
C SER A 556 8.03 25.75 -6.55
N CYS A 557 7.59 24.80 -5.71
CA CYS A 557 6.38 24.93 -4.88
C CYS A 557 6.62 25.36 -3.43
N PHE A 558 7.86 25.28 -2.92
CA PHE A 558 8.22 25.73 -1.58
C PHE A 558 8.90 27.10 -1.56
N ASN A 559 8.65 27.87 -0.48
CA ASN A 559 9.32 29.13 -0.21
C ASN A 559 10.58 28.91 0.64
N SER A 560 11.75 29.08 0.01
CA SER A 560 13.08 28.88 0.62
C SER A 560 13.41 29.81 1.78
N LYS A 561 12.64 30.90 1.98
CA LYS A 561 12.81 31.80 3.12
C LYS A 561 12.41 31.17 4.46
N TYR A 562 11.59 30.12 4.43
CA TYR A 562 11.11 29.42 5.62
C TYR A 562 12.04 28.30 6.11
N TYR A 563 12.91 27.78 5.23
CA TYR A 563 13.79 26.64 5.51
C TYR A 563 15.25 27.05 5.42
N LYS A 564 16.10 26.58 6.32
CA LYS A 564 17.56 26.85 6.24
C LYS A 564 18.30 25.78 5.43
N VAL A 565 17.82 24.55 5.44
CA VAL A 565 18.46 23.41 4.76
C VAL A 565 17.45 22.62 3.94
N LEU A 566 17.81 22.27 2.72
CA LEU A 566 17.17 21.24 1.91
C LEU A 566 18.09 19.99 1.90
N LEU A 567 17.51 18.83 2.20
CA LEU A 567 18.15 17.52 2.08
C LEU A 567 17.68 16.88 0.77
N ILE A 568 18.62 16.50 -0.08
CA ILE A 568 18.40 15.69 -1.28
C ILE A 568 19.19 14.40 -1.05
N ILE A 569 18.48 13.31 -0.75
CA ILE A 569 19.08 12.03 -0.38
C ILE A 569 18.54 11.01 -1.35
N ASP A 570 19.45 10.32 -2.03
CA ASP A 570 19.18 9.28 -3.02
C ASP A 570 18.03 9.61 -3.99
N PRO A 571 18.27 10.51 -4.97
CA PRO A 571 17.26 10.87 -5.95
C PRO A 571 17.41 10.06 -7.24
N GLU A 572 16.31 9.43 -7.68
CA GLU A 572 16.20 8.61 -8.88
C GLU A 572 15.38 9.31 -9.99
N ASP A 573 14.65 10.40 -9.67
CA ASP A 573 13.92 11.23 -10.65
C ASP A 573 14.75 12.42 -11.21
N TYR A 574 14.17 13.16 -12.15
CA TYR A 574 14.83 14.22 -12.90
C TYR A 574 14.55 15.62 -12.34
N PHE A 575 15.58 16.41 -12.10
CA PHE A 575 15.41 17.84 -11.78
C PHE A 575 15.13 18.64 -13.06
N SER A 576 13.99 19.31 -13.13
CA SER A 576 13.64 20.10 -14.31
C SER A 576 14.49 21.38 -14.44
N LYS A 577 14.58 21.92 -15.66
CA LYS A 577 15.26 23.21 -15.95
C LYS A 577 14.63 24.40 -15.20
N LYS A 578 13.39 24.28 -14.68
CA LYS A 578 12.76 25.28 -13.78
C LYS A 578 13.34 25.16 -12.36
N GLU A 579 13.48 23.94 -11.87
CA GLU A 579 13.91 23.62 -10.50
C GLU A 579 15.38 23.90 -10.26
N ILE A 580 16.24 23.51 -11.21
CA ILE A 580 17.68 23.84 -11.17
C ILE A 580 17.87 25.37 -11.04
N LYS A 581 17.09 26.18 -11.78
CA LYS A 581 17.13 27.65 -11.68
C LYS A 581 16.60 28.18 -10.34
N LYS A 582 15.55 27.56 -9.80
CA LYS A 582 14.92 27.92 -8.52
C LYS A 582 15.85 27.63 -7.35
N ILE A 583 16.37 26.40 -7.24
CA ILE A 583 17.36 26.03 -6.22
C ILE A 583 18.61 26.89 -6.34
N ARG A 584 19.09 27.15 -7.56
CA ARG A 584 20.23 28.05 -7.76
C ARG A 584 20.00 29.44 -7.16
N HIS A 585 18.86 30.05 -7.47
CA HIS A 585 18.47 31.33 -6.89
C HIS A 585 18.35 31.28 -5.36
N ASP A 586 17.77 30.21 -4.82
CA ASP A 586 17.56 30.05 -3.38
C ASP A 586 18.87 29.89 -2.59
N ILE A 587 19.83 29.16 -3.14
CA ILE A 587 21.17 29.03 -2.56
C ILE A 587 21.93 30.36 -2.66
N GLU A 588 21.94 31.00 -3.84
CA GLU A 588 22.72 32.22 -4.08
C GLU A 588 22.17 33.45 -3.37
N GLN A 589 20.84 33.59 -3.25
CA GLN A 589 20.16 34.82 -2.82
C GLN A 589 19.35 34.68 -1.53
N ASN A 590 18.72 33.52 -1.29
CA ASN A 590 17.91 33.28 -0.08
C ASN A 590 18.69 32.54 1.03
N SER A 591 20.00 32.34 0.86
CA SER A 591 20.88 31.65 1.82
C SER A 591 20.44 30.22 2.19
N LEU A 592 19.71 29.53 1.30
CA LEU A 592 19.31 28.13 1.48
C LEU A 592 20.54 27.24 1.34
N SER A 593 20.86 26.46 2.37
CA SER A 593 21.91 25.45 2.28
C SER A 593 21.34 24.13 1.74
N VAL A 594 22.14 23.35 1.01
CA VAL A 594 21.74 22.05 0.46
C VAL A 594 22.73 20.96 0.88
N ILE A 595 22.21 19.82 1.31
CA ILE A 595 22.97 18.59 1.55
C ILE A 595 22.51 17.59 0.51
N VAL A 596 23.45 17.09 -0.30
CA VAL A 596 23.21 16.08 -1.33
C VAL A 596 23.91 14.79 -0.96
N MET A 597 23.18 13.67 -1.00
CA MET A 597 23.74 12.32 -0.95
C MET A 597 23.25 11.58 -2.19
N GLY A 598 24.15 10.91 -2.89
CA GLY A 598 23.82 10.06 -4.03
C GLY A 598 24.85 8.95 -4.18
N ASP A 599 24.35 7.76 -4.47
CA ASP A 599 25.04 6.48 -4.48
C ASP A 599 25.62 6.19 -5.88
N TRP A 600 25.93 4.92 -6.19
CA TRP A 600 26.60 4.59 -7.44
C TRP A 600 25.77 4.85 -8.70
N TYR A 601 26.50 5.11 -9.79
CA TYR A 601 25.99 5.06 -11.15
C TYR A 601 27.05 4.48 -12.08
N ASN A 602 26.71 3.45 -12.87
CA ASN A 602 27.61 2.93 -13.90
C ASN A 602 26.81 2.34 -15.07
N GLN A 603 27.00 2.92 -16.27
CA GLN A 603 26.18 2.57 -17.43
C GLN A 603 26.45 1.15 -17.96
N GLU A 604 27.69 0.66 -17.89
CA GLU A 604 28.02 -0.71 -18.30
C GLU A 604 27.45 -1.74 -17.32
N LEU A 605 27.47 -1.42 -16.02
CA LEU A 605 27.00 -2.30 -14.96
C LEU A 605 25.48 -2.48 -15.06
N MET A 606 24.72 -1.39 -15.23
CA MET A 606 23.28 -1.46 -15.52
C MET A 606 22.99 -2.30 -16.79
N LYS A 607 23.76 -2.11 -17.88
CA LYS A 607 23.60 -2.87 -19.13
C LYS A 607 23.87 -4.37 -19.00
N LYS A 608 24.68 -4.79 -18.01
CA LYS A 608 24.96 -6.21 -17.71
C LYS A 608 23.96 -6.84 -16.73
N ASN A 609 23.37 -6.05 -15.84
CA ASN A 609 22.34 -6.47 -14.88
C ASN A 609 20.97 -6.72 -15.53
N LYS A 610 20.90 -7.60 -16.53
CA LYS A 610 19.63 -7.94 -17.19
C LYS A 610 18.95 -9.10 -16.45
N PHE A 611 17.63 -9.05 -16.31
CA PHE A 611 16.84 -10.19 -15.87
C PHE A 611 15.78 -10.54 -16.91
N PHE A 612 15.33 -11.79 -16.88
CA PHE A 612 14.26 -12.28 -17.74
C PHE A 612 12.96 -12.34 -16.94
N ASN A 613 12.01 -11.48 -17.28
CA ASN A 613 10.71 -11.44 -16.63
C ASN A 613 9.86 -12.61 -17.14
N ASN A 614 9.72 -13.65 -16.32
CA ASN A 614 8.96 -14.86 -16.65
C ASN A 614 7.46 -14.60 -16.89
N ASN A 615 6.91 -13.47 -16.42
CA ASN A 615 5.49 -13.13 -16.63
C ASN A 615 5.24 -12.46 -17.99
N THR A 616 6.18 -11.63 -18.47
CA THR A 616 6.07 -10.95 -19.77
C THR A 616 6.83 -11.65 -20.90
N PHE A 617 7.70 -12.61 -20.57
CA PHE A 617 8.64 -13.28 -21.48
C PHE A 617 9.64 -12.32 -22.16
N GLU A 618 9.97 -11.21 -21.48
CA GLU A 618 10.87 -10.17 -21.97
C GLU A 618 12.16 -10.12 -21.14
N VAL A 619 13.26 -9.71 -21.76
CA VAL A 619 14.49 -9.37 -21.04
C VAL A 619 14.45 -7.89 -20.70
N TRP A 620 14.39 -7.60 -19.40
CA TRP A 620 14.35 -6.24 -18.88
C TRP A 620 15.77 -5.79 -18.49
N THR A 621 16.01 -4.48 -18.62
CA THR A 621 17.23 -3.83 -18.16
C THR A 621 16.85 -2.78 -17.12
N PRO A 622 17.54 -2.70 -15.98
CA PRO A 622 17.33 -1.65 -15.00
C PRO A 622 17.58 -0.30 -15.67
N PHE A 623 16.71 0.64 -15.36
CA PHE A 623 16.71 1.97 -15.97
C PHE A 623 17.46 2.98 -15.11
N MET A 624 17.54 2.74 -13.79
CA MET A 624 18.36 3.48 -12.84
C MET A 624 19.40 2.56 -12.18
N ALA A 625 20.46 3.19 -11.68
CA ALA A 625 21.44 2.60 -10.77
C ALA A 625 20.88 2.68 -9.33
N GLY A 626 21.71 2.98 -8.32
CA GLY A 626 21.19 3.52 -7.05
C GLY A 626 20.57 4.89 -7.33
N SER A 627 21.39 5.94 -7.39
CA SER A 627 20.90 7.29 -7.71
C SER A 627 21.00 7.70 -9.19
N ASN A 628 20.20 8.71 -9.56
CA ASN A 628 20.26 9.41 -10.85
C ASN A 628 21.39 10.45 -10.88
N ILE A 629 22.63 9.97 -10.82
CA ILE A 629 23.83 10.80 -10.88
C ILE A 629 23.87 11.78 -12.08
N PRO A 630 23.43 11.43 -13.31
CA PRO A 630 23.37 12.40 -14.41
C PRO A 630 22.43 13.60 -14.13
N SER A 631 21.29 13.35 -13.46
CA SER A 631 20.35 14.40 -13.01
C SER A 631 20.96 15.28 -11.91
N LEU A 632 21.60 14.66 -10.91
CA LEU A 632 22.34 15.35 -9.85
C LEU A 632 23.47 16.22 -10.41
N ASN A 633 24.22 15.73 -11.38
CA ASN A 633 25.28 16.49 -12.05
C ASN A 633 24.72 17.73 -12.79
N ALA A 634 23.53 17.65 -13.37
CA ALA A 634 22.87 18.83 -13.97
C ALA A 634 22.39 19.85 -12.93
N LEU A 635 21.95 19.40 -11.75
CA LEU A 635 21.61 20.28 -10.62
C LEU A 635 22.85 20.98 -10.05
N LEU A 636 23.99 20.28 -10.01
CA LEU A 636 25.24 20.71 -9.37
C LEU A 636 26.24 21.41 -10.30
N GLU A 637 26.07 21.31 -11.63
CA GLU A 637 26.89 21.98 -12.66
C GLU A 637 27.18 23.46 -12.36
N PRO A 638 26.21 24.32 -11.92
CA PRO A 638 26.45 25.74 -11.65
C PRO A 638 27.49 26.01 -10.56
N TYR A 639 27.82 24.99 -9.74
CA TYR A 639 28.76 25.05 -8.63
C TYR A 639 30.09 24.36 -8.91
N HIS A 640 30.28 23.87 -10.14
CA HIS A 640 31.45 23.09 -10.55
C HIS A 640 31.67 21.83 -9.69
N ILE A 641 30.58 21.19 -9.28
CA ILE A 641 30.59 19.87 -8.64
C ILE A 641 30.08 18.85 -9.65
N ALA A 642 30.74 17.69 -9.75
CA ALA A 642 30.23 16.54 -10.49
C ALA A 642 30.70 15.22 -9.86
N PHE A 643 29.82 14.23 -9.88
CA PHE A 643 30.08 12.83 -9.56
C PHE A 643 30.45 12.02 -10.80
N GLY A 644 31.21 10.94 -10.62
CA GLY A 644 31.71 10.06 -11.67
C GLY A 644 30.88 8.79 -11.90
N GLU A 645 31.45 7.85 -12.66
CA GLU A 645 30.84 6.55 -12.99
C GLU A 645 31.56 5.34 -12.36
N LYS A 646 32.62 5.58 -11.56
CA LYS A 646 33.32 4.51 -10.83
C LYS A 646 32.62 4.26 -9.50
N VAL A 647 32.58 2.99 -9.13
CA VAL A 647 31.92 2.51 -7.91
C VAL A 647 32.98 2.05 -6.92
N TYR A 648 32.88 2.51 -5.68
CA TYR A 648 33.85 2.26 -4.63
C TYR A 648 33.21 1.80 -3.33
N SER A 649 33.90 0.93 -2.61
CA SER A 649 33.55 0.54 -1.24
C SER A 649 34.76 0.57 -0.31
N GLY A 650 34.50 0.75 0.98
CA GLY A 650 35.54 0.66 2.02
C GLY A 650 35.28 1.54 3.23
N GLU A 651 36.26 1.57 4.13
CA GLU A 651 36.16 2.25 5.42
C GLU A 651 36.75 3.67 5.39
N ILE A 652 35.96 4.65 5.84
CA ILE A 652 36.41 6.01 6.13
C ILE A 652 36.36 6.24 7.64
N TYR A 653 37.41 6.88 8.17
CA TYR A 653 37.49 7.23 9.59
C TYR A 653 37.37 8.74 9.80
N LEU A 654 36.24 9.17 10.37
CA LEU A 654 35.95 10.56 10.72
C LEU A 654 35.76 10.69 12.23
N ASP A 655 36.50 11.59 12.87
CA ASP A 655 36.44 11.79 14.33
C ASP A 655 36.63 10.48 15.15
N LYS A 656 37.52 9.60 14.65
CA LYS A 656 37.76 8.21 15.13
C LYS A 656 36.56 7.26 15.04
N ARG A 657 35.48 7.66 14.38
CA ARG A 657 34.33 6.80 14.05
C ARG A 657 34.49 6.25 12.64
N GLN A 658 34.19 4.97 12.49
CA GLN A 658 34.14 4.30 11.20
C GLN A 658 32.84 4.64 10.48
N ILE A 659 32.93 4.83 9.17
CA ILE A 659 31.84 4.94 8.21
C ILE A 659 32.19 3.99 7.06
N MET A 660 31.29 3.09 6.71
CA MET A 660 31.35 2.35 5.45
C MET A 660 30.81 3.23 4.33
N ILE A 661 31.54 3.28 3.22
CA ILE A 661 30.97 3.52 1.89
C ILE A 661 30.69 2.13 1.32
N ASP A 662 29.47 1.90 0.85
CA ASP A 662 28.94 0.62 0.37
C ASP A 662 28.37 0.83 -1.03
N SER A 663 29.22 0.64 -2.04
CA SER A 663 28.92 0.94 -3.45
C SER A 663 28.60 2.43 -3.68
N GLY A 664 29.47 3.32 -3.22
CA GLY A 664 29.38 4.76 -3.47
C GLY A 664 30.03 5.19 -4.79
N THR A 665 29.66 6.37 -5.30
CA THR A 665 30.33 7.02 -6.45
C THR A 665 31.63 7.75 -6.04
N GLU A 666 32.26 8.50 -6.96
CA GLU A 666 33.38 9.42 -6.69
C GLU A 666 33.04 10.86 -7.09
N ILE A 667 33.59 11.86 -6.40
CA ILE A 667 33.54 13.26 -6.85
C ILE A 667 34.70 13.52 -7.80
N ILE A 668 34.40 13.77 -9.08
CA ILE A 668 35.38 13.99 -10.17
C ILE A 668 35.70 15.46 -10.44
N GLN A 669 34.83 16.36 -10.00
CA GLN A 669 34.98 17.81 -10.17
C GLN A 669 34.50 18.50 -8.89
N PHE A 670 35.28 19.44 -8.37
CA PHE A 670 34.94 20.23 -7.19
C PHE A 670 35.57 21.64 -7.24
N PRO A 671 34.90 22.70 -6.74
CA PRO A 671 35.43 24.06 -6.80
C PRO A 671 36.57 24.33 -5.80
N LYS A 672 37.44 25.26 -6.17
CA LYS A 672 38.73 25.55 -5.49
C LYS A 672 38.62 25.96 -4.03
N ASP A 673 37.59 26.75 -3.73
CA ASP A 673 37.37 27.36 -2.41
C ASP A 673 36.61 26.42 -1.46
N GLY A 674 36.22 25.23 -1.95
CA GLY A 674 35.60 24.18 -1.16
C GLY A 674 36.61 23.24 -0.48
N TYR A 675 36.13 22.48 0.48
CA TYR A 675 36.87 21.41 1.15
C TYR A 675 36.47 20.07 0.55
N LEU A 676 37.43 19.34 -0.02
CA LEU A 676 37.24 17.98 -0.53
C LEU A 676 38.01 17.00 0.34
N LEU A 677 37.32 15.98 0.84
CA LEU A 677 37.87 14.83 1.55
C LEU A 677 37.98 13.65 0.59
N SER A 678 39.14 12.99 0.60
CA SER A 678 39.32 11.71 -0.09
C SER A 678 39.67 10.59 0.88
N ALA A 679 39.29 9.37 0.52
CA ALA A 679 39.61 8.15 1.25
C ALA A 679 40.26 7.14 0.31
N LYS A 680 40.97 6.16 0.89
CA LYS A 680 41.43 5.00 0.14
C LYS A 680 40.32 3.96 0.12
N LEU A 681 39.77 3.68 -1.05
CA LEU A 681 38.66 2.74 -1.25
C LEU A 681 39.00 1.75 -2.37
N SER A 682 38.36 0.60 -2.38
CA SER A 682 38.50 -0.40 -3.44
C SER A 682 37.50 -0.11 -4.56
N GLU A 683 37.94 -0.19 -5.81
CA GLU A 683 37.07 0.03 -6.98
C GLU A 683 36.38 -1.28 -7.40
N GLU A 684 35.05 -1.32 -7.34
CA GLU A 684 34.28 -2.56 -7.55
C GLU A 684 33.83 -2.75 -9.00
N SER A 685 33.60 -1.64 -9.71
CA SER A 685 33.06 -1.59 -11.07
C SER A 685 33.72 -2.64 -11.99
N ASN A 686 35.05 -2.63 -12.09
CA ASN A 686 35.81 -3.51 -12.99
C ASN A 686 35.55 -5.01 -12.76
N GLN A 687 35.23 -5.41 -11.52
CA GLN A 687 35.09 -6.81 -11.15
C GLN A 687 33.66 -7.31 -11.24
N ILE A 688 32.70 -6.48 -10.84
CA ILE A 688 31.28 -6.74 -11.08
C ILE A 688 31.04 -6.80 -12.60
N LEU A 689 31.70 -5.94 -13.38
CA LEU A 689 31.74 -5.97 -14.84
C LEU A 689 32.42 -7.23 -15.41
N ALA A 690 33.41 -7.81 -14.72
CA ALA A 690 34.14 -9.00 -15.19
C ALA A 690 33.39 -10.31 -14.93
N ASN A 691 32.77 -10.44 -13.75
CA ASN A 691 32.02 -11.64 -13.37
C ASN A 691 30.59 -11.62 -13.93
N GLY A 692 29.98 -10.44 -14.05
CA GLY A 692 28.59 -10.28 -14.45
C GLY A 692 27.61 -10.65 -13.33
N LEU A 693 26.71 -9.73 -13.01
CA LEU A 693 25.56 -10.01 -12.15
C LEU A 693 24.46 -10.67 -13.00
N ILE A 694 24.64 -11.97 -13.28
CA ILE A 694 23.66 -12.79 -14.01
C ILE A 694 22.62 -13.29 -13.01
N PHE A 695 21.49 -12.58 -12.94
CA PHE A 695 20.32 -13.01 -12.16
C PHE A 695 19.40 -13.88 -13.03
N GLU A 696 19.64 -15.19 -13.05
CA GLU A 696 18.59 -16.14 -13.42
C GLU A 696 17.58 -16.20 -12.25
N GLU A 697 16.41 -15.58 -12.42
CA GLU A 697 15.30 -15.62 -11.46
C GLU A 697 14.70 -17.04 -11.35
N ALA A 698 15.38 -17.91 -10.63
CA ALA A 698 14.95 -19.28 -10.33
C ALA A 698 15.52 -19.79 -8.99
N PHE A 699 15.49 -18.98 -7.92
CA PHE A 699 15.84 -19.37 -6.53
C PHE A 699 17.21 -20.04 -6.27
N TYR A 700 18.09 -20.13 -7.27
CA TYR A 700 19.47 -20.56 -7.09
C TYR A 700 20.35 -19.34 -6.80
N GLN A 701 20.76 -19.20 -5.55
CA GLN A 701 21.88 -18.32 -5.17
C GLN A 701 23.17 -18.80 -5.87
N THR A 702 23.39 -18.37 -7.11
CA THR A 702 24.75 -18.19 -7.62
C THR A 702 25.36 -17.03 -6.85
N LYS A 703 26.00 -17.35 -5.72
CA LYS A 703 26.96 -16.43 -5.11
C LYS A 703 27.96 -16.01 -6.17
N VAL A 704 27.87 -14.77 -6.60
CA VAL A 704 28.95 -14.12 -7.35
C VAL A 704 30.04 -13.86 -6.31
N ASP A 705 31.11 -14.65 -6.33
CA ASP A 705 32.30 -14.40 -5.52
C ASP A 705 32.99 -13.12 -6.04
N LEU A 706 32.51 -11.96 -5.57
CA LEU A 706 33.11 -10.65 -5.78
C LEU A 706 34.41 -10.56 -4.95
N ASN A 707 35.50 -11.08 -5.50
CA ASN A 707 36.85 -10.94 -4.94
C ASN A 707 37.38 -9.51 -5.15
N ILE A 708 36.86 -8.55 -4.38
CA ILE A 708 37.16 -7.10 -4.42
C ILE A 708 38.62 -6.82 -4.80
N ASP A 709 38.86 -5.87 -5.72
CA ASP A 709 40.21 -5.50 -6.14
C ASP A 709 40.94 -4.86 -4.96
N ASN A 710 41.90 -5.61 -4.40
CA ASN A 710 42.68 -5.18 -3.23
C ASN A 710 43.63 -3.99 -3.54
N SER A 711 43.61 -3.41 -4.74
CA SER A 711 44.28 -2.15 -5.06
C SER A 711 43.43 -0.93 -4.64
N GLU A 712 43.55 -0.55 -3.36
CA GLU A 712 43.00 0.70 -2.84
C GLU A 712 43.41 1.92 -3.70
N LYS A 713 42.42 2.66 -4.21
CA LYS A 713 42.58 3.93 -4.93
C LYS A 713 42.11 5.10 -4.08
N LEU A 714 42.68 6.29 -4.31
CA LEU A 714 42.28 7.49 -3.59
C LEU A 714 41.03 8.10 -4.26
N ALA A 715 39.86 7.85 -3.68
CA ALA A 715 38.56 8.32 -4.15
C ALA A 715 38.09 9.54 -3.34
N PRO A 716 37.64 10.64 -3.97
CA PRO A 716 37.02 11.77 -3.27
C PRO A 716 35.55 11.50 -2.95
N THR A 717 35.16 11.63 -1.67
CA THR A 717 33.86 11.10 -1.18
C THR A 717 32.97 12.11 -0.44
N ILE A 718 33.54 13.16 0.15
CA ILE A 718 32.78 14.21 0.84
C ILE A 718 33.29 15.58 0.43
N GLY A 719 32.40 16.45 -0.03
CA GLY A 719 32.68 17.83 -0.41
C GLY A 719 31.87 18.83 0.43
N ILE A 720 32.49 19.93 0.86
CA ILE A 720 31.83 21.01 1.62
C ILE A 720 32.22 22.37 1.04
N ILE A 721 31.22 23.18 0.68
CA ILE A 721 31.36 24.59 0.30
C ILE A 721 30.75 25.44 1.42
N ASP A 722 31.60 26.19 2.12
CA ASP A 722 31.22 27.10 3.22
C ASP A 722 30.62 28.42 2.69
N LYS A 723 31.17 28.97 1.60
CA LYS A 723 30.66 30.16 0.91
C LYS A 723 30.86 30.04 -0.59
N LEU A 724 29.84 30.40 -1.37
CA LEU A 724 29.91 30.43 -2.82
C LEU A 724 30.48 31.76 -3.31
N ASN A 725 31.55 31.72 -4.10
CA ASN A 725 32.15 32.90 -4.76
C ASN A 725 32.43 34.08 -3.81
N ASN A 726 32.81 33.80 -2.55
CA ASN A 726 32.98 34.78 -1.47
C ASN A 726 31.74 35.64 -1.13
N MET A 727 30.53 35.24 -1.56
CA MET A 727 29.30 35.91 -1.16
C MET A 727 28.96 35.59 0.30
N ASN A 728 28.99 36.60 1.18
CA ASN A 728 28.78 36.41 2.62
C ASN A 728 27.40 35.85 2.99
N ASN A 729 26.40 35.98 2.10
CA ASN A 729 25.01 35.58 2.35
C ASN A 729 24.58 34.37 1.51
N SER A 730 25.49 33.66 0.84
CA SER A 730 25.13 32.42 0.12
C SER A 730 24.83 31.27 1.09
N GLY A 731 24.05 30.29 0.64
CA GLY A 731 23.92 29.00 1.31
C GLY A 731 25.19 28.15 1.24
N ARG A 732 25.26 27.14 2.10
CA ARG A 732 26.33 26.12 2.12
C ARG A 732 25.91 24.92 1.26
N ILE A 733 26.86 24.30 0.57
CA ILE A 733 26.61 23.04 -0.18
C ILE A 733 27.46 21.94 0.44
N ILE A 734 26.84 20.82 0.79
CA ILE A 734 27.51 19.60 1.26
C ILE A 734 27.13 18.49 0.30
N VAL A 735 28.11 17.70 -0.15
CA VAL A 735 27.91 16.53 -1.01
C VAL A 735 28.59 15.31 -0.41
N MET A 736 27.96 14.14 -0.50
CA MET A 736 28.50 12.84 -0.14
C MET A 736 28.14 11.80 -1.20
N THR A 737 29.02 10.84 -1.45
CA THR A 737 28.94 9.86 -2.55
C THR A 737 28.25 8.54 -2.19
N ASP A 738 27.53 8.50 -1.07
CA ASP A 738 26.90 7.32 -0.47
C ASP A 738 25.79 7.80 0.48
N SER A 739 24.63 7.14 0.46
CA SER A 739 23.55 7.30 1.43
C SER A 739 23.36 6.06 2.32
N SER A 740 23.86 4.89 1.90
CA SER A 740 23.78 3.60 2.59
C SER A 740 24.04 3.64 4.10
N CYS A 741 24.95 4.50 4.58
CA CYS A 741 25.21 4.62 6.01
C CYS A 741 24.14 5.38 6.83
N ILE A 742 23.28 6.19 6.20
CA ILE A 742 22.10 6.85 6.85
C ILE A 742 20.78 6.13 6.60
N ASP A 743 20.72 5.16 5.68
CA ASP A 743 19.58 4.24 5.60
C ASP A 743 19.57 3.28 6.80
N SER A 744 18.40 3.03 7.36
CA SER A 744 18.17 2.06 8.43
C SER A 744 18.11 0.62 7.93
N ALA A 745 17.66 0.37 6.69
CA ALA A 745 17.43 -0.95 6.12
C ALA A 745 18.70 -1.59 5.50
N SER A 746 19.64 -0.75 5.04
CA SER A 746 20.89 -1.14 4.39
C SER A 746 21.69 -2.13 5.25
N PRO A 747 22.36 -3.12 4.62
CA PRO A 747 23.18 -4.11 5.34
C PRO A 747 24.44 -3.50 6.00
N SER A 748 24.76 -2.22 5.72
CA SER A 748 25.94 -1.53 6.25
C SER A 748 26.06 -1.63 7.77
N LEU A 749 27.18 -2.23 8.22
CA LEU A 749 27.47 -2.53 9.63
C LEU A 749 27.70 -1.28 10.50
N THR A 750 28.02 -0.13 9.89
CA THR A 750 28.31 1.12 10.62
C THR A 750 27.36 2.24 10.22
N LYS A 751 26.24 2.37 10.94
CA LYS A 751 25.29 3.45 10.71
C LYS A 751 25.85 4.82 11.13
N CYS A 752 25.68 5.81 10.27
CA CYS A 752 26.32 7.12 10.35
C CYS A 752 25.32 8.26 10.67
N PHE A 753 24.18 7.99 11.32
CA PHE A 753 23.17 9.03 11.68
C PHE A 753 23.72 10.24 12.46
N TRP A 754 24.90 10.11 13.10
CA TRP A 754 25.59 11.23 13.74
C TRP A 754 26.23 12.20 12.73
N LEU A 755 26.57 11.74 11.53
CA LEU A 755 27.17 12.52 10.45
C LEU A 755 26.15 13.48 9.85
N ILE A 756 24.90 13.05 9.65
CA ILE A 756 23.84 13.94 9.15
C ILE A 756 23.57 15.10 10.13
N ASP A 757 23.61 14.84 11.45
CA ASP A 757 23.49 15.88 12.49
C ASP A 757 24.66 16.88 12.40
N LYS A 758 25.90 16.40 12.20
CA LYS A 758 27.04 17.28 11.93
C LYS A 758 26.88 18.07 10.63
N PHE A 759 26.45 17.45 9.53
CA PHE A 759 26.25 18.11 8.24
C PHE A 759 25.16 19.18 8.32
N VAL A 760 24.03 18.92 8.98
CA VAL A 760 22.99 19.92 9.22
C VAL A 760 23.55 21.09 10.05
N LYS A 761 24.29 20.83 11.13
CA LYS A 761 24.92 21.88 11.95
C LYS A 761 25.91 22.75 11.18
N ILE A 762 26.66 22.15 10.26
CA ILE A 762 27.50 22.89 9.30
C ILE A 762 26.62 23.68 8.33
N ALA A 763 25.58 23.09 7.74
CA ALA A 763 24.69 23.75 6.79
C ALA A 763 23.94 24.97 7.37
N VAL A 764 23.56 24.96 8.65
CA VAL A 764 22.78 26.05 9.28
C VAL A 764 23.62 27.24 9.73
N GLY A 765 24.90 27.03 10.10
CA GLY A 765 25.75 28.10 10.66
C GLY A 765 26.33 27.81 12.05
N GLU A 766 25.90 26.75 12.74
CA GLU A 766 26.32 26.46 14.12
C GLU A 766 27.80 26.06 14.23
N ILE A 767 28.35 25.46 13.18
CA ILE A 767 29.76 25.05 13.10
C ILE A 767 30.35 25.59 11.80
N ASP A 768 31.28 26.54 11.89
CA ASP A 768 31.96 27.08 10.70
C ASP A 768 32.96 26.08 10.11
N LYS A 769 33.72 25.37 10.96
CA LYS A 769 34.77 24.42 10.54
C LYS A 769 34.93 23.28 11.55
N ASP A 770 34.36 22.11 11.27
CA ASP A 770 34.71 20.91 12.04
C ASP A 770 36.05 20.34 11.53
N ILE A 771 37.13 20.70 12.22
CA ILE A 771 38.49 20.24 11.90
C ILE A 771 38.61 18.70 11.97
N SER A 772 37.71 18.00 12.70
CA SER A 772 37.70 16.53 12.75
C SER A 772 37.22 15.88 11.44
N LEU A 773 36.39 16.57 10.64
CA LEU A 773 36.06 16.19 9.27
C LEU A 773 37.21 16.55 8.30
N MET A 774 37.98 17.59 8.61
CA MET A 774 39.02 18.17 7.75
C MET A 774 40.42 17.57 7.97
N SER A 775 40.51 16.31 8.42
CA SER A 775 41.80 15.71 8.79
C SER A 775 42.82 15.78 7.63
N SER A 776 44.05 16.20 7.93
CA SER A 776 45.02 16.67 6.94
C SER A 776 45.64 15.59 6.03
N LYS A 777 45.14 14.35 6.05
CA LYS A 777 45.77 13.23 5.32
C LYS A 777 45.48 13.22 3.82
N TYR A 778 44.30 13.66 3.39
CA TYR A 778 43.87 13.54 1.99
C TYR A 778 43.02 14.75 1.53
N LYS A 779 43.66 15.91 1.44
CA LYS A 779 43.15 17.04 0.65
C LYS A 779 43.79 16.99 -0.74
N LEU A 780 42.96 17.02 -1.78
CA LEU A 780 43.44 17.21 -3.15
C LEU A 780 43.89 18.68 -3.38
N PRO A 781 44.69 18.97 -4.41
CA PRO A 781 45.02 20.34 -4.81
C PRO A 781 43.78 21.19 -5.10
N SER A 782 43.92 22.51 -5.09
CA SER A 782 42.82 23.48 -5.33
C SER A 782 42.11 23.34 -6.68
N ASP A 783 42.63 22.52 -7.58
CA ASP A 783 42.16 22.35 -8.96
C ASP A 783 41.95 20.85 -9.23
N TYR A 784 40.96 20.22 -8.56
CA TYR A 784 40.56 18.86 -8.93
C TYR A 784 39.48 18.90 -10.02
N ALA A 785 39.96 18.81 -11.26
CA ALA A 785 39.15 18.40 -12.41
C ALA A 785 39.79 17.14 -12.97
N SER A 786 39.11 16.00 -12.83
CA SER A 786 39.46 14.81 -13.59
C SER A 786 39.22 15.11 -15.10
N ASN A 787 40.04 14.53 -15.98
CA ASN A 787 39.80 14.59 -17.43
C ASN A 787 38.68 13.64 -17.88
N GLU A 788 38.18 12.80 -16.98
CA GLU A 788 37.11 11.84 -17.19
C GLU A 788 35.78 12.52 -16.86
N ARG A 789 35.24 13.25 -17.84
CA ARG A 789 33.85 13.72 -17.76
C ARG A 789 32.94 12.54 -18.10
N PRO A 790 31.92 12.21 -17.27
CA PRO A 790 30.84 11.35 -17.69
C PRO A 790 30.22 11.96 -18.94
N THR A 791 29.97 11.12 -19.95
CA THR A 791 29.23 11.59 -21.11
C THR A 791 27.80 11.86 -20.66
N TYR A 792 27.41 13.15 -20.65
CA TYR A 792 26.03 13.58 -20.45
C TYR A 792 25.14 13.03 -21.58
N GLN A 793 24.78 11.75 -21.49
CA GLN A 793 23.59 11.22 -22.12
C GLN A 793 22.42 11.56 -21.21
N THR A 794 21.93 12.79 -21.37
CA THR A 794 20.59 13.12 -20.91
C THR A 794 19.61 12.08 -21.46
N TYR A 795 18.65 11.67 -20.63
CA TYR A 795 17.65 10.65 -20.97
C TYR A 795 16.81 10.95 -22.22
N GLU A 796 16.92 12.17 -22.78
CA GLU A 796 16.44 12.56 -24.11
C GLU A 796 16.92 11.60 -25.24
N ASP A 797 18.06 10.91 -25.08
CA ASP A 797 18.58 9.91 -26.04
C ASP A 797 18.02 8.48 -25.85
N LEU A 798 17.24 8.21 -24.79
CA LEU A 798 16.56 6.93 -24.64
C LEU A 798 15.29 6.91 -25.50
N ASP A 799 15.14 5.85 -26.28
CA ASP A 799 14.01 5.64 -27.18
C ASP A 799 12.71 5.55 -26.36
N PHE A 800 11.98 6.67 -26.25
CA PHE A 800 10.69 6.79 -25.57
C PHE A 800 9.57 5.90 -26.16
N ASN A 801 9.86 5.10 -27.18
CA ASN A 801 8.96 4.06 -27.71
C ASN A 801 9.30 2.67 -27.16
N LYS A 802 10.45 2.50 -26.49
CA LYS A 802 10.87 1.27 -25.77
C LYS A 802 10.68 1.35 -24.26
N LEU A 803 10.60 2.56 -23.69
CA LEU A 803 10.11 2.76 -22.33
C LEU A 803 8.63 2.34 -22.26
N SER A 804 8.25 1.67 -21.17
CA SER A 804 6.85 1.26 -20.95
C SER A 804 5.92 2.49 -20.97
N SER A 805 4.68 2.30 -21.41
CA SER A 805 3.68 3.36 -21.44
C SER A 805 3.40 3.95 -20.05
N LEU A 806 3.51 3.13 -19.00
CA LEU A 806 3.40 3.54 -17.60
C LEU A 806 4.56 4.45 -17.19
N ASN A 807 5.82 4.05 -17.41
CA ASN A 807 6.98 4.89 -17.08
C ASN A 807 6.94 6.22 -17.84
N LYS A 808 6.49 6.21 -19.10
CA LYS A 808 6.32 7.42 -19.92
C LYS A 808 5.24 8.36 -19.35
N LEU A 809 4.15 7.80 -18.83
CA LEU A 809 3.08 8.57 -18.15
C LEU A 809 3.54 9.11 -16.80
N ALA A 810 4.19 8.30 -15.96
CA ALA A 810 4.72 8.75 -14.66
C ALA A 810 5.75 9.89 -14.85
N HIS A 811 6.68 9.75 -15.80
CA HIS A 811 7.66 10.77 -16.16
C HIS A 811 7.03 12.05 -16.73
N LEU A 812 6.02 11.93 -17.60
CA LEU A 812 5.27 13.09 -18.09
C LEU A 812 4.44 13.75 -16.98
N ASN A 813 3.96 13.00 -15.99
CA ASN A 813 3.23 13.54 -14.85
C ASN A 813 4.17 14.28 -13.88
N SER A 814 5.35 13.74 -13.57
CA SER A 814 6.32 14.44 -12.70
C SER A 814 6.80 15.76 -13.32
N GLN A 815 7.05 15.79 -14.64
CA GLN A 815 7.43 17.03 -15.33
C GLN A 815 6.30 18.06 -15.51
N ASN A 816 5.03 17.63 -15.51
CA ASN A 816 3.87 18.52 -15.73
C ASN A 816 3.13 18.90 -14.43
N GLN A 817 3.54 18.43 -13.25
CA GLN A 817 2.99 18.89 -11.98
C GLN A 817 3.46 20.32 -11.66
N GLU A 818 2.75 21.31 -12.23
CA GLU A 818 2.77 22.66 -11.68
C GLU A 818 2.14 22.66 -10.28
N CYS A 819 2.67 23.48 -9.38
CA CYS A 819 2.28 23.54 -7.98
C CYS A 819 0.75 23.65 -7.84
N LYS A 820 0.12 22.69 -7.13
CA LYS A 820 -1.34 22.49 -7.08
C LYS A 820 -2.15 23.63 -6.44
N ASN A 821 -1.52 24.77 -6.14
CA ASN A 821 -2.13 25.96 -5.54
C ASN A 821 -2.74 26.96 -6.55
N LYS A 822 -2.71 26.70 -7.87
CA LYS A 822 -3.50 27.50 -8.85
C LYS A 822 -4.15 26.67 -9.95
N MET A 823 -5.48 26.78 -10.01
CA MET A 823 -6.41 26.30 -11.03
C MET A 823 -6.69 24.79 -11.09
N SER A 824 -7.96 24.48 -10.80
CA SER A 824 -8.66 23.26 -11.18
C SER A 824 -8.68 23.05 -12.70
N HIS A 825 -8.13 21.93 -13.18
CA HIS A 825 -8.42 21.25 -14.47
C HIS A 825 -7.64 19.92 -14.47
N GLN A 826 -8.02 18.83 -15.15
CA GLN A 826 -9.20 18.57 -15.99
C GLN A 826 -9.50 17.05 -15.91
N ILE A 827 -10.76 16.65 -15.69
CA ILE A 827 -11.14 15.23 -15.74
C ILE A 827 -11.20 14.80 -17.21
N GLN A 828 -10.16 14.11 -17.69
CA GLN A 828 -10.23 13.23 -18.85
C GLN A 828 -8.98 12.34 -18.92
N ASN A 829 -9.06 11.13 -18.35
CA ASN A 829 -8.67 9.88 -19.00
C ASN A 829 -9.11 8.67 -18.14
N SER A 830 -9.11 7.49 -18.74
CA SER A 830 -9.79 6.28 -18.28
C SER A 830 -9.35 5.76 -16.90
N GLU A 831 -10.32 5.18 -16.20
CA GLU A 831 -10.21 4.53 -14.88
C GLU A 831 -8.99 3.61 -14.77
N LEU A 832 -8.03 4.04 -13.95
CA LEU A 832 -6.95 3.28 -13.33
C LEU A 832 -7.07 3.50 -11.82
N TYR A 833 -6.46 2.64 -11.00
CA TYR A 833 -6.63 2.64 -9.54
C TYR A 833 -6.03 3.90 -8.87
N GLN A 834 -6.73 5.04 -8.98
CA GLN A 834 -6.41 6.24 -8.23
C GLN A 834 -7.08 6.15 -6.84
N PRO A 835 -6.31 6.10 -5.74
CA PRO A 835 -6.89 5.95 -4.40
C PRO A 835 -7.75 7.15 -3.98
N PHE A 836 -7.63 8.29 -4.68
CA PHE A 836 -8.31 9.55 -4.40
C PHE A 836 -8.80 10.18 -5.71
N THR A 837 -10.07 10.57 -5.79
CA THR A 837 -10.66 11.17 -7.00
C THR A 837 -11.54 12.39 -6.75
N HIS A 838 -11.86 12.70 -5.49
CA HIS A 838 -12.56 13.92 -5.07
C HIS A 838 -11.73 14.65 -4.04
N SER A 839 -11.70 15.98 -4.16
CA SER A 839 -11.09 16.89 -3.18
C SER A 839 -12.11 17.94 -2.74
N GLN A 840 -12.18 18.19 -1.44
CA GLN A 840 -13.03 19.25 -0.86
C GLN A 840 -12.21 20.10 0.11
N SER A 841 -12.32 21.42 -0.03
CA SER A 841 -11.69 22.45 0.81
C SER A 841 -12.74 23.51 1.15
N GLU A 842 -12.84 23.92 2.41
CA GLU A 842 -13.88 24.86 2.85
C GLU A 842 -13.30 26.07 3.59
N GLU A 843 -13.71 27.27 3.17
CA GLU A 843 -13.87 28.41 4.07
C GLU A 843 -15.29 28.33 4.63
N VAL A 844 -15.41 27.97 5.92
CA VAL A 844 -16.72 27.70 6.53
C VAL A 844 -17.34 29.00 7.06
N VAL A 845 -18.43 29.43 6.43
CA VAL A 845 -19.41 30.34 7.04
C VAL A 845 -20.70 29.57 7.25
N TYR A 846 -21.09 29.39 8.51
CA TYR A 846 -22.37 28.78 8.87
C TYR A 846 -23.48 29.84 8.90
N GLU A 847 -24.49 29.67 8.06
CA GLU A 847 -25.84 30.17 8.35
C GLU A 847 -26.88 29.11 7.97
N TRP A 848 -27.34 28.35 8.97
CA TRP A 848 -28.56 27.55 8.89
C TRP A 848 -29.61 28.22 9.79
N THR A 849 -30.50 29.01 9.19
CA THR A 849 -31.79 29.33 9.81
C THR A 849 -32.87 28.51 9.11
N ALA A 850 -33.54 27.66 9.89
CA ALA A 850 -34.71 26.93 9.39
C ALA A 850 -35.92 27.86 9.38
N SER A 851 -36.64 27.92 8.26
CA SER A 851 -37.99 28.47 8.19
C SER A 851 -38.90 27.46 7.49
N PRO A 852 -40.01 27.04 8.11
CA PRO A 852 -41.06 26.29 7.41
C PRO A 852 -41.94 27.28 6.62
N ASP A 853 -42.31 26.91 5.39
CA ASP A 853 -43.69 26.94 4.86
C ASP A 853 -43.77 27.07 3.33
N SER A 854 -44.75 26.33 2.77
CA SER A 854 -45.34 26.55 1.43
C SER A 854 -44.51 26.10 0.19
N PRO A 855 -45.11 25.96 -1.01
CA PRO A 855 -45.46 24.60 -1.45
C PRO A 855 -45.04 24.21 -2.88
N ASP A 856 -45.09 22.89 -3.10
CA ASP A 856 -45.12 22.14 -4.36
C ASP A 856 -45.40 22.90 -5.67
N ILE A 857 -44.38 23.04 -6.52
CA ILE A 857 -44.51 23.03 -7.99
C ILE A 857 -43.30 22.30 -8.60
N SER A 858 -43.46 21.02 -9.00
CA SER A 858 -42.99 20.51 -10.32
C SER A 858 -43.15 18.98 -10.48
N ASN A 859 -44.40 18.50 -10.48
CA ASN A 859 -44.74 17.27 -11.18
C ASN A 859 -45.20 17.61 -12.61
N GLN A 860 -44.32 17.49 -13.61
CA GLN A 860 -44.63 16.98 -14.96
C GLN A 860 -43.39 16.99 -15.89
N MET A 861 -43.42 16.10 -16.90
CA MET A 861 -42.45 15.93 -18.00
C MET A 861 -41.07 15.31 -17.69
N PHE A 862 -41.04 13.99 -17.52
CA PHE A 862 -39.91 13.18 -18.01
C PHE A 862 -40.38 11.99 -18.86
N PHE A 863 -41.04 12.30 -19.98
CA PHE A 863 -41.29 11.35 -21.07
C PHE A 863 -40.90 11.93 -22.44
N PHE A 864 -39.81 12.70 -22.52
CA PHE A 864 -39.13 13.10 -23.77
C PHE A 864 -37.70 13.63 -23.50
N ARG A 865 -36.78 12.74 -23.08
CA ARG A 865 -35.34 13.08 -23.08
C ARG A 865 -34.40 11.88 -23.28
N TRP A 866 -34.79 10.97 -24.17
CA TRP A 866 -33.96 9.85 -24.63
C TRP A 866 -33.90 9.80 -26.16
N ILE A 867 -33.59 10.96 -26.77
CA ILE A 867 -33.02 11.18 -28.14
C ILE A 867 -32.37 12.58 -28.07
N ARG A 868 -31.11 12.62 -27.60
CA ARG A 868 -30.09 13.71 -27.73
C ARG A 868 -29.01 13.46 -26.68
N LEU A 869 -28.04 12.60 -27.02
CA LEU A 869 -26.64 12.52 -26.57
C LEU A 869 -26.06 11.19 -27.11
N GLY A 870 -26.14 11.02 -28.42
CA GLY A 870 -25.73 9.82 -29.16
C GLY A 870 -25.22 10.13 -30.57
N VAL A 871 -24.78 11.37 -30.81
CA VAL A 871 -24.13 11.84 -32.04
C VAL A 871 -23.16 12.98 -31.68
N SER A 872 -22.02 12.64 -31.05
CA SER A 872 -20.86 13.54 -30.88
C SER A 872 -19.66 12.74 -30.33
N GLY A 873 -19.00 11.96 -31.20
CA GLY A 873 -17.88 11.10 -30.77
C GLY A 873 -17.32 10.18 -31.87
N SER A 874 -17.46 10.55 -33.15
CA SER A 874 -16.97 9.75 -34.29
C SER A 874 -16.72 10.62 -35.54
N ILE A 875 -16.16 11.82 -35.36
CA ILE A 875 -15.63 12.65 -36.45
C ILE A 875 -14.28 13.20 -35.97
N ASN A 876 -13.20 12.49 -36.33
CA ASN A 876 -11.80 12.94 -36.45
C ASN A 876 -10.84 11.73 -36.52
N LEU A 877 -11.02 10.87 -37.53
CA LEU A 877 -10.06 9.81 -37.86
C LEU A 877 -10.22 9.30 -39.32
N LEU A 878 -10.36 10.24 -40.27
CA LEU A 878 -10.48 9.95 -41.71
C LEU A 878 -9.73 10.96 -42.61
N ASP A 879 -8.54 11.38 -42.20
CA ASP A 879 -7.52 11.88 -43.13
C ASP A 879 -6.35 10.89 -43.12
N GLY A 880 -6.13 10.19 -44.24
CA GLY A 880 -4.93 9.33 -44.41
C GLY A 880 -5.09 7.96 -45.07
N ILE A 881 -6.29 7.48 -45.45
CA ILE A 881 -6.42 6.19 -46.18
C ILE A 881 -7.37 6.29 -47.39
N PHE A 882 -6.94 7.04 -48.41
CA PHE A 882 -7.47 6.94 -49.78
C PHE A 882 -6.47 6.26 -50.72
N SER A 883 -6.17 4.97 -50.46
CA SER A 883 -5.57 4.08 -51.48
C SER A 883 -5.62 2.59 -51.07
N ASN A 884 -6.76 1.92 -51.29
CA ASN A 884 -6.81 0.58 -51.92
C ASN A 884 -8.24 0.05 -52.07
N ARG A 885 -8.58 -0.44 -53.26
CA ARG A 885 -9.86 -1.11 -53.54
C ARG A 885 -9.83 -2.57 -53.09
N GLN A 886 -10.05 -2.86 -51.81
CA GLN A 886 -10.33 -4.25 -51.37
C GLN A 886 -11.06 -4.45 -50.02
N VAL A 887 -11.85 -3.48 -49.53
CA VAL A 887 -12.63 -3.64 -48.26
C VAL A 887 -14.10 -3.23 -48.42
N PHE A 888 -14.83 -3.88 -49.35
CA PHE A 888 -16.29 -3.73 -49.49
C PHE A 888 -17.14 -4.91 -48.95
N PRO A 889 -16.65 -6.17 -48.87
CA PRO A 889 -17.46 -7.28 -48.31
C PRO A 889 -17.62 -7.26 -46.77
N VAL A 890 -16.62 -6.78 -46.03
CA VAL A 890 -16.53 -6.97 -44.56
C VAL A 890 -17.55 -6.12 -43.79
N ILE A 891 -17.84 -4.92 -44.28
CA ILE A 891 -18.75 -3.96 -43.63
C ILE A 891 -20.21 -4.47 -43.65
N ILE A 892 -20.61 -5.13 -44.74
CA ILE A 892 -21.97 -5.69 -44.90
C ILE A 892 -22.21 -6.84 -43.90
N THR A 893 -21.21 -7.70 -43.67
CA THR A 893 -21.30 -8.75 -42.64
C THR A 893 -21.41 -8.21 -41.22
N GLY A 894 -20.76 -7.07 -40.90
CA GLY A 894 -20.87 -6.44 -39.59
C GLY A 894 -22.28 -5.91 -39.31
N ILE A 895 -22.89 -5.23 -40.28
CA ILE A 895 -24.25 -4.67 -40.16
C ILE A 895 -25.30 -5.79 -40.01
N LEU A 896 -25.16 -6.90 -40.76
CA LEU A 896 -26.04 -8.06 -40.64
C LEU A 896 -25.99 -8.73 -39.26
N MET A 897 -24.80 -8.85 -38.64
CA MET A 897 -24.70 -9.38 -37.27
C MET A 897 -25.44 -8.51 -36.25
N VAL A 898 -25.32 -7.17 -36.33
CA VAL A 898 -25.98 -6.25 -35.38
C VAL A 898 -27.51 -6.35 -35.48
N VAL A 899 -28.07 -6.46 -36.68
CA VAL A 899 -29.52 -6.65 -36.89
C VAL A 899 -30.01 -7.98 -36.32
N VAL A 900 -29.26 -9.07 -36.52
CA VAL A 900 -29.61 -10.39 -35.96
C VAL A 900 -29.53 -10.36 -34.42
N PHE A 901 -28.52 -9.72 -33.84
CA PHE A 901 -28.37 -9.60 -32.38
C PHE A 901 -29.52 -8.78 -31.75
N TYR A 902 -29.91 -7.68 -32.40
CA TYR A 902 -31.05 -6.85 -31.97
C TYR A 902 -32.38 -7.64 -32.00
N LEU A 903 -32.61 -8.44 -33.05
CA LEU A 903 -33.81 -9.29 -33.16
C LEU A 903 -33.82 -10.42 -32.11
N ILE A 904 -32.67 -11.00 -31.78
CA ILE A 904 -32.55 -12.01 -30.71
C ILE A 904 -32.85 -11.40 -29.33
N ILE A 905 -32.31 -10.23 -29.01
CA ILE A 905 -32.58 -9.51 -27.75
C ILE A 905 -34.07 -9.17 -27.63
N LYS A 906 -34.70 -8.68 -28.70
CA LYS A 906 -36.14 -8.36 -28.72
C LYS A 906 -37.00 -9.62 -28.49
N LYS A 907 -36.61 -10.77 -29.05
CA LYS A 907 -37.31 -12.05 -28.87
C LYS A 907 -37.10 -12.65 -27.46
N LEU A 908 -35.96 -12.39 -26.81
CA LEU A 908 -35.70 -12.76 -25.42
C LEU A 908 -36.49 -11.90 -24.42
N PHE A 909 -36.63 -10.59 -24.67
CA PHE A 909 -37.39 -9.69 -23.79
C PHE A 909 -38.89 -10.04 -23.74
N CYS A 910 -39.52 -10.33 -24.89
CA CYS A 910 -40.93 -10.77 -24.91
C CYS A 910 -41.16 -12.10 -24.18
N LYS A 911 -40.16 -13.01 -24.15
CA LYS A 911 -40.29 -14.32 -23.49
C LYS A 911 -40.12 -14.28 -21.97
N LYS A 912 -39.55 -13.20 -21.41
CA LYS A 912 -39.31 -13.06 -19.96
C LYS A 912 -40.49 -12.42 -19.19
N GLN A 913 -41.39 -11.70 -19.87
CA GLN A 913 -42.59 -11.11 -19.24
C GLN A 913 -43.78 -12.08 -19.07
N GLN A 914 -43.75 -13.28 -19.67
CA GLN A 914 -44.83 -14.28 -19.53
C GLN A 914 -44.63 -15.31 -18.42
N VAL A 915 -43.50 -15.31 -17.69
CA VAL A 915 -43.18 -16.37 -16.69
C VAL A 915 -43.26 -15.88 -15.22
N GLN A 916 -43.54 -14.60 -14.99
CA GLN A 916 -43.64 -14.03 -13.62
C GLN A 916 -45.07 -13.75 -13.12
N LYS A 917 -46.11 -14.31 -13.78
CA LYS A 917 -47.51 -14.25 -13.33
C LYS A 917 -48.28 -15.58 -13.49
N SER A 918 -47.83 -16.64 -12.82
CA SER A 918 -48.68 -17.78 -12.43
C SER A 918 -47.96 -18.72 -11.47
N GLY A 919 -48.42 -18.83 -10.21
CA GLY A 919 -47.83 -19.78 -9.25
C GLY A 919 -48.17 -19.61 -7.77
N ARG A 920 -49.38 -20.02 -7.36
CA ARG A 920 -49.90 -20.13 -5.96
C ARG A 920 -50.19 -18.76 -5.29
N MET A 921 -51.23 -18.61 -4.45
CA MET A 921 -51.88 -19.59 -3.56
C MET A 921 -53.42 -19.65 -3.65
N PHE A 922 -53.95 -20.88 -3.56
CA PHE A 922 -55.22 -21.20 -2.87
C PHE A 922 -54.93 -21.26 -1.34
N TRP A 923 -55.86 -21.35 -0.38
CA TRP A 923 -57.29 -21.75 -0.36
C TRP A 923 -57.91 -21.17 0.94
N ILE A 924 -59.15 -20.63 0.93
CA ILE A 924 -60.26 -20.88 1.91
C ILE A 924 -61.28 -19.73 2.01
N LEU A 925 -62.55 -20.12 2.01
CA LEU A 925 -63.75 -19.30 2.17
C LEU A 925 -64.19 -19.14 3.63
N ARG A 926 -64.60 -17.93 4.00
CA ARG A 926 -65.70 -17.60 4.94
C ARG A 926 -66.15 -16.17 4.56
N ARG A 927 -67.37 -15.94 4.06
CA ARG A 927 -68.62 -15.76 4.83
C ARG A 927 -68.34 -15.02 6.15
N ASP A 928 -68.77 -13.78 6.33
CA ASP A 928 -70.17 -13.36 6.19
C ASP A 928 -70.37 -11.98 5.57
N ALA A 929 -71.57 -11.77 5.02
CA ALA A 929 -72.14 -10.46 4.77
C ALA A 929 -73.51 -10.42 5.46
N ASN A 930 -73.79 -9.32 6.16
CA ASN A 930 -75.15 -8.98 6.55
C ASN A 930 -75.34 -7.47 6.42
N ASN A 931 -76.41 -7.13 5.72
CA ASN A 931 -77.22 -5.92 5.83
C ASN A 931 -76.75 -4.56 5.28
N PHE A 932 -77.61 -4.05 4.37
CA PHE A 932 -78.19 -2.69 4.31
C PHE A 932 -77.24 -1.50 4.03
N ASP A 933 -77.62 -0.48 3.26
CA ASP A 933 -78.73 -0.33 2.29
C ASP A 933 -78.50 0.95 1.46
N GLN A 934 -79.05 1.01 0.24
CA GLN A 934 -79.37 2.25 -0.52
C GLN A 934 -78.24 3.29 -0.82
N ALA A 935 -78.38 4.19 -1.80
CA ALA A 935 -79.00 4.11 -3.13
C ALA A 935 -78.54 5.34 -3.94
N GLY A 936 -78.26 5.16 -5.24
CA GLY A 936 -78.62 6.15 -6.26
C GLY A 936 -77.57 7.11 -6.83
N ILE A 937 -77.35 6.91 -8.14
CA ILE A 937 -77.43 7.93 -9.21
C ILE A 937 -76.13 8.66 -9.64
N ASP A 938 -75.81 8.43 -10.93
CA ASP A 938 -75.05 9.21 -11.94
C ASP A 938 -73.63 9.70 -11.65
N SER A 939 -72.70 9.78 -12.62
CA SER A 939 -72.46 9.19 -13.95
C SER A 939 -71.07 9.72 -14.36
N GLU A 940 -70.10 8.85 -14.66
CA GLU A 940 -69.35 8.73 -15.94
C GLU A 940 -67.87 8.39 -15.61
N THR A 941 -66.98 7.85 -16.47
CA THR A 941 -67.08 7.41 -17.89
C THR A 941 -66.06 6.28 -18.18
N SER A 942 -66.16 5.70 -19.39
CA SER A 942 -65.07 5.10 -20.20
C SER A 942 -64.66 3.61 -20.06
N SER A 943 -64.90 2.93 -21.21
CA SER A 943 -64.05 1.96 -21.93
C SER A 943 -63.76 0.54 -21.38
N SER A 944 -64.35 -0.44 -22.09
CA SER A 944 -63.91 -1.83 -22.16
C SER A 944 -63.14 -2.13 -23.47
N MET A 945 -62.28 -3.14 -23.43
CA MET A 945 -61.35 -3.52 -24.50
C MET A 945 -61.96 -4.50 -25.52
N SER A 946 -61.45 -4.48 -26.75
CA SER A 946 -61.20 -5.67 -27.59
C SER A 946 -60.00 -5.35 -28.51
N MET A 947 -58.83 -5.96 -28.33
CA MET A 947 -58.37 -7.29 -28.79
C MET A 947 -58.18 -7.40 -30.32
N CYS A 948 -56.93 -7.68 -30.69
CA CYS A 948 -56.45 -7.80 -32.06
C CYS A 948 -56.80 -9.17 -32.70
N SER A 949 -57.01 -9.16 -34.01
CA SER A 949 -56.91 -10.31 -34.90
C SER A 949 -55.89 -10.01 -36.00
N GLU A 950 -55.03 -10.97 -36.33
CA GLU A 950 -54.17 -10.91 -37.51
C GLU A 950 -54.94 -11.52 -38.70
N ASP A 951 -55.20 -10.72 -39.73
CA ASP A 951 -55.49 -11.18 -41.10
C ASP A 951 -55.51 -9.98 -42.05
N GLU A 952 -54.45 -9.81 -42.86
CA GLU A 952 -54.50 -9.43 -44.29
C GLU A 952 -53.07 -9.22 -44.83
N PHE A 953 -52.80 -9.83 -45.98
CA PHE A 953 -51.56 -9.71 -46.76
C PHE A 953 -51.95 -9.42 -48.22
N ILE A 954 -51.08 -8.73 -48.98
CA ILE A 954 -51.23 -8.38 -50.43
C ILE A 954 -52.13 -7.12 -50.63
N ASN A 955 -51.66 -5.97 -51.16
CA ASN A 955 -50.88 -5.79 -52.39
C ASN A 955 -50.13 -4.42 -52.50
N ASN A 956 -49.30 -4.28 -53.53
CA ASN A 956 -48.42 -3.13 -53.85
C ASN A 956 -49.11 -1.77 -54.11
N GLN A 957 -48.42 -0.65 -53.84
CA GLN A 957 -47.80 0.22 -54.89
C GLN A 957 -46.94 1.39 -54.36
N GLU A 958 -45.78 1.60 -55.01
CA GLU A 958 -45.04 2.86 -55.27
C GLU A 958 -44.68 3.81 -54.09
N ARG A 959 -43.40 4.12 -53.80
CA ARG A 959 -42.30 4.53 -54.70
C ARG A 959 -40.91 4.11 -54.16
N TYR A 960 -39.94 3.98 -55.05
CA TYR A 960 -38.51 3.75 -54.72
C TYR A 960 -37.69 5.03 -54.99
N ASP A 961 -36.88 5.42 -54.01
CA ASP A 961 -35.77 6.36 -54.16
C ASP A 961 -34.45 5.61 -54.47
N LEU A 962 -33.43 6.37 -54.90
CA LEU A 962 -32.06 5.93 -55.21
C LEU A 962 -31.06 6.61 -54.25
#